data_AF-A0A671TB68-F1
#
_entry.id   AF-A0A671TB68-F1
#
_cell.length_a   1.000
_cell.length_b   1.000
_cell.length_c   1.000
_cell.angle_alpha   90.00
_cell.angle_beta   90.00
_cell.angle_gamma   90.00
#
_symmetry.space_group_name_H-M   'P 1'
#
loop_
_entity.id
_entity.type
_entity.pdbx_description
1 polymer ?
#
loop_
_entity_poly.entity_id
_entity_poly.type
_entity_poly.pdbx_seq_one_letter_code
_entity_poly.pdbx_strand_id
1 'polypeptide(L)'
;MEGQYVTIHGLNITHSPLGAPAMSIDKLFPALLECFGIILCGYVAGLSDIISVGQVKGLGSFVSCFALPALLFKNMVQLQFEHVVWSFLWSILIAKVCVFLLVCVLTLLVANPESKYSKAGLFAIFATQSNDFALGYPIVDALYRTSHPEYMQYIYLVAPVSLMLLNPVGFALCEIQRWRHTNDRNYSKLHVIFTVLKNPIVFMVIVGILSHFLFGGRVPVLLGEFVDGLANSFGGAALFYLGLNMVGQMGKLTRSTGVSLILLITAKLLVMPLLCKDMVELLDAGNSSSVNHSSLSDYAFLYGVFPTAPSVAIYAVQYNMELEVVTSGMAISTFLSAPIMYVSAWLLTIPWMEATSLVTELQDVSFNISIVSLIALGWTLAVMLLSKKFRRLPHMFATNLFLAQLLACVSMMLWKIFLKQGNVFGQILTFTLLYGSLYSTYIWTGNESSHTHIKQYFMDKGHFHCVILGCSTSPLCFPFLIVGGLLMVGQRMSDNLDSAFFYGKGQIVCTVVVLGCSIMLGGLSLMGLSRGAQEEQNYQALDQNSVTGTSEDVRQAQTENQHSSELEQTYSSLNTGNCIFLLYACAYSGYGKYSDPLKFFTLCYIASSSSGVQEERQIARHVLLCLLLVVSMLANLSSCLWWLFSADPGRLYLELQFFCAVANYGQVTTVTQFSLFSNLVLCFCQFC
;
A
#
# COMPACT_ATOMS: atom_id res chain seq x y z
N MET A 1 2.63 47.91 11.90
CA MET A 1 2.65 46.44 11.74
C MET A 1 2.03 46.17 10.39
N GLU A 2 2.86 46.13 9.36
CA GLU A 2 2.42 45.87 7.98
C GLU A 2 2.13 44.37 7.87
N GLY A 3 0.86 44.00 7.67
CA GLY A 3 0.47 42.62 7.43
C GLY A 3 1.00 42.16 6.08
N GLN A 4 1.78 41.09 6.06
CA GLN A 4 2.16 40.40 4.82
C GLN A 4 0.94 39.64 4.28
N TYR A 5 0.24 40.24 3.32
CA TYR A 5 -0.82 39.57 2.56
C TYR A 5 -0.17 38.63 1.54
N VAL A 6 -0.58 37.36 1.52
CA VAL A 6 -0.30 36.49 0.37
C VAL A 6 -1.45 36.64 -0.60
N THR A 7 -1.11 37.01 -1.82
CA THR A 7 -2.04 37.06 -2.93
C THR A 7 -1.73 35.91 -3.88
N ILE A 8 -2.68 35.01 -4.09
CA ILE A 8 -2.71 34.21 -5.32
C ILE A 8 -3.81 34.88 -6.18
N HIS A 9 -3.47 35.33 -7.39
CA HIS A 9 -4.31 36.20 -8.25
C HIS A 9 -4.58 37.64 -7.78
N GLY A 10 -3.81 38.21 -6.84
CA GLY A 10 -4.18 39.52 -6.27
C GLY A 10 -5.39 39.44 -5.32
N LEU A 11 -5.87 38.24 -5.02
CA LEU A 11 -6.98 37.98 -4.10
C LEU A 11 -6.44 37.58 -2.73
N ASN A 12 -7.05 38.15 -1.69
CA ASN A 12 -6.68 37.90 -0.32
C ASN A 12 -7.23 36.55 0.15
N ILE A 13 -6.34 35.63 0.52
CA ILE A 13 -6.66 34.28 1.01
C ILE A 13 -6.53 34.18 2.53
N THR A 14 -6.28 35.31 3.24
CA THR A 14 -6.18 35.29 4.69
C THR A 14 -7.54 35.04 5.33
N HIS A 15 -7.74 33.80 5.78
CA HIS A 15 -8.72 33.51 6.82
C HIS A 15 -7.98 33.56 8.15
N SER A 16 -8.41 34.44 9.05
CA SER A 16 -7.91 34.45 10.43
C SER A 16 -8.19 33.08 11.07
N PRO A 17 -7.19 32.36 11.57
CA PRO A 17 -7.44 31.08 12.23
C PRO A 17 -8.27 31.33 13.50
N LEU A 18 -9.39 30.62 13.65
CA LEU A 18 -10.30 30.72 14.79
C LEU A 18 -9.76 30.05 16.07
N GLY A 19 -8.54 29.51 16.07
CA GLY A 19 -7.93 28.86 17.23
C GLY A 19 -6.59 28.20 16.93
N ALA A 20 -5.94 27.66 17.97
CA ALA A 20 -4.73 26.86 17.87
C ALA A 20 -5.00 25.55 17.10
N PRO A 21 -4.00 25.00 16.37
CA PRO A 21 -4.18 23.76 15.63
C PRO A 21 -4.53 22.61 16.57
N ALA A 22 -5.57 21.84 16.22
CA ALA A 22 -6.02 20.69 17.00
C ALA A 22 -5.03 19.52 16.98
N MET A 23 -4.05 19.51 16.05
CA MET A 23 -3.09 18.43 15.83
C MET A 23 -1.64 18.92 15.82
N SER A 24 -0.74 18.12 16.41
CA SER A 24 0.71 18.37 16.42
C SER A 24 1.43 17.53 15.36
N ILE A 25 1.65 18.08 14.16
CA ILE A 25 2.29 17.34 13.05
C ILE A 25 3.77 17.03 13.30
N ASP A 26 4.47 17.86 14.07
CA ASP A 26 5.93 17.73 14.31
C ASP A 26 6.34 16.36 14.86
N LYS A 27 5.42 15.70 15.60
CA LYS A 27 5.64 14.37 16.19
C LYS A 27 5.18 13.22 15.30
N LEU A 28 4.39 13.48 14.27
CA LEU A 28 3.88 12.45 13.37
C LEU A 28 4.99 11.77 12.57
N PHE A 29 5.92 12.55 12.01
CA PHE A 29 7.01 12.00 11.22
C PHE A 29 7.94 11.08 12.05
N PRO A 30 8.40 11.48 13.25
CA PRO A 30 9.10 10.58 14.16
C PRO A 30 8.32 9.29 14.51
N ALA A 31 7.02 9.39 14.79
CA ALA A 31 6.20 8.22 15.12
C ALA A 31 6.03 7.26 13.93
N LEU A 32 5.85 7.79 12.72
CA LEU A 32 5.86 7.01 11.49
C LEU A 32 7.23 6.33 11.29
N LEU A 33 8.33 7.06 11.48
CA LEU A 33 9.67 6.51 11.34
C LEU A 33 9.93 5.39 12.35
N GLU A 34 9.49 5.54 13.61
CA GLU A 34 9.55 4.50 14.63
C GLU A 34 8.76 3.26 14.20
N CYS A 35 7.47 3.44 13.86
CA CYS A 35 6.59 2.33 13.51
C CYS A 35 7.09 1.54 12.29
N PHE A 36 7.35 2.25 11.20
CA PHE A 36 7.79 1.64 9.94
C PHE A 36 9.25 1.19 9.98
N GLY A 37 10.09 1.82 10.80
CA GLY A 37 11.46 1.37 11.08
C GLY A 37 11.48 0.01 11.75
N ILE A 38 10.65 -0.21 12.78
CA ILE A 38 10.54 -1.51 13.45
C ILE A 38 9.99 -2.59 12.49
N ILE A 39 8.98 -2.26 11.68
CA ILE A 39 8.47 -3.15 10.64
C ILE A 39 9.59 -3.53 9.66
N LEU A 40 10.40 -2.55 9.22
CA LEU A 40 11.52 -2.79 8.32
C LEU A 40 12.57 -3.72 8.96
N CYS A 41 12.90 -3.52 10.24
CA CYS A 41 13.79 -4.43 10.97
C CYS A 41 13.25 -5.87 10.98
N GLY A 42 11.97 -6.06 11.27
CA GLY A 42 11.32 -7.37 11.23
C GLY A 42 11.36 -8.02 9.85
N TYR A 43 11.11 -7.22 8.81
CA TYR A 43 11.20 -7.68 7.43
C TYR A 43 12.61 -8.13 7.05
N VAL A 44 13.64 -7.34 7.38
CA VAL A 44 15.04 -7.69 7.13
C VAL A 44 15.44 -8.95 7.91
N ALA A 45 15.02 -9.09 9.17
CA ALA A 45 15.31 -10.27 9.96
C ALA A 45 14.71 -11.55 9.36
N GLY A 46 13.49 -11.47 8.81
CA GLY A 46 12.85 -12.59 8.12
C GLY A 46 13.48 -12.87 6.74
N LEU A 47 13.94 -11.84 6.04
CA LEU A 47 14.67 -12.01 4.78
C LEU A 47 16.03 -12.68 4.95
N SER A 48 16.77 -12.30 5.99
CA SER A 48 18.09 -12.86 6.30
C SER A 48 18.01 -14.23 6.98
N ASP A 49 16.80 -14.79 7.18
CA ASP A 49 16.52 -16.04 7.90
C ASP A 49 17.16 -16.06 9.32
N ILE A 50 17.36 -14.88 9.92
CA ILE A 50 17.79 -14.74 11.31
C ILE A 50 16.70 -15.30 12.24
N ILE A 51 15.44 -15.13 11.82
CA ILE A 51 14.26 -15.67 12.47
C ILE A 51 13.55 -16.59 11.49
N SER A 52 13.67 -17.89 11.75
CA SER A 52 13.04 -18.94 10.96
C SER A 52 11.50 -18.86 11.00
N VAL A 53 10.85 -19.43 9.99
CA VAL A 53 9.37 -19.47 9.88
C VAL A 53 8.71 -20.08 11.13
N GLY A 54 9.33 -21.08 11.77
CA GLY A 54 8.85 -21.66 13.01
C GLY A 54 8.87 -20.68 14.19
N GLN A 55 9.93 -19.87 14.30
CA GLN A 55 10.06 -18.83 15.33
C GLN A 55 9.07 -17.69 15.12
N VAL A 56 8.75 -17.32 13.86
CA VAL A 56 7.72 -16.33 13.54
C VAL A 56 6.37 -16.74 14.16
N LYS A 57 5.99 -18.02 14.07
CA LYS A 57 4.76 -18.53 14.68
C LYS A 57 4.77 -18.44 16.22
N GLY A 58 5.92 -18.69 16.84
CA GLY A 58 6.13 -18.52 18.28
C GLY A 58 5.94 -17.07 18.72
N LEU A 59 6.58 -16.13 18.02
CA LEU A 59 6.44 -14.70 18.29
C LEU A 59 4.99 -14.23 18.11
N GLY A 60 4.32 -14.66 17.04
CA GLY A 60 2.91 -14.37 16.81
C GLY A 60 2.00 -14.88 17.93
N SER A 61 2.29 -16.07 18.45
CA SER A 61 1.55 -16.65 19.59
C SER A 61 1.78 -15.85 20.88
N PHE A 62 3.01 -15.38 21.12
CA PHE A 62 3.31 -14.49 22.24
C PHE A 62 2.53 -13.17 22.14
N VAL A 63 2.58 -12.50 20.98
CA VAL A 63 1.91 -11.22 20.74
C VAL A 63 0.40 -11.35 20.90
N SER A 64 -0.21 -12.39 20.31
CA SER A 64 -1.67 -12.55 20.27
C SER A 64 -2.28 -13.16 21.54
N CYS A 65 -1.59 -14.06 22.23
CA CYS A 65 -2.13 -14.75 23.40
C CYS A 65 -1.72 -14.13 24.75
N PHE A 66 -0.64 -13.36 24.80
CA PHE A 66 -0.13 -12.81 26.07
C PHE A 66 -0.05 -11.28 26.06
N ALA A 67 0.71 -10.69 25.14
CA ALA A 67 0.97 -9.25 25.14
C ALA A 67 -0.29 -8.40 24.83
N LEU A 68 -1.01 -8.72 23.74
CA LEU A 68 -2.23 -8.01 23.36
C LEU A 68 -3.34 -8.16 24.41
N PRO A 69 -3.66 -9.37 24.92
CA PRO A 69 -4.70 -9.51 25.93
C PRO A 69 -4.36 -8.77 27.24
N ALA A 70 -3.09 -8.73 27.66
CA ALA A 70 -2.66 -7.94 28.81
C ALA A 70 -2.83 -6.43 28.58
N LEU A 71 -2.45 -5.94 27.39
CA LEU A 71 -2.65 -4.54 27.00
C LEU A 71 -4.13 -4.15 27.03
N LEU A 72 -5.01 -4.99 26.49
CA LEU A 72 -6.44 -4.74 26.48
C LEU A 72 -7.05 -4.77 27.87
N PHE A 73 -6.69 -5.77 28.69
CA PHE A 73 -7.12 -5.85 30.07
C PHE A 73 -6.76 -4.56 30.82
N LYS A 74 -5.49 -4.12 30.77
CA LYS A 74 -5.04 -2.89 31.41
C LYS A 74 -5.86 -1.67 31.00
N ASN A 75 -5.99 -1.45 29.70
CA ASN A 75 -6.69 -0.27 29.17
C ASN A 75 -8.20 -0.31 29.43
N MET A 76 -8.82 -1.49 29.45
CA MET A 76 -10.24 -1.63 29.83
C MET A 76 -10.47 -1.37 31.32
N VAL A 77 -9.54 -1.78 32.19
CA VAL A 77 -9.61 -1.46 33.62
C VAL A 77 -9.47 0.04 33.85
N GLN A 78 -8.54 0.71 33.14
CA GLN A 78 -8.24 2.13 33.35
C GLN A 78 -9.15 3.09 32.57
N LEU A 79 -10.09 2.56 31.78
CA LEU A 79 -10.96 3.36 30.92
C LEU A 79 -11.86 4.31 31.73
N GLN A 80 -11.95 5.58 31.33
CA GLN A 80 -12.81 6.57 31.99
C GLN A 80 -14.14 6.72 31.25
N PHE A 81 -15.10 5.84 31.54
CA PHE A 81 -16.41 5.80 30.85
C PHE A 81 -17.21 7.12 30.92
N GLU A 82 -16.97 7.97 31.92
CA GLU A 82 -17.66 9.25 32.09
C GLU A 82 -17.31 10.27 30.99
N HIS A 83 -16.11 10.19 30.41
CA HIS A 83 -15.62 11.12 29.38
C HIS A 83 -15.74 10.57 27.95
N VAL A 84 -16.45 9.45 27.76
CA VAL A 84 -16.62 8.82 26.45
C VAL A 84 -17.71 9.54 25.65
N VAL A 85 -17.33 10.11 24.52
CA VAL A 85 -18.27 10.66 23.53
C VAL A 85 -18.91 9.49 22.76
N TRP A 86 -20.14 9.14 23.15
CA TRP A 86 -20.86 8.01 22.56
C TRP A 86 -21.26 8.22 21.09
N SER A 87 -21.48 9.48 20.67
CA SER A 87 -21.75 9.80 19.26
C SER A 87 -20.59 9.32 18.38
N PHE A 88 -19.35 9.61 18.77
CA PHE A 88 -18.16 9.12 18.10
C PHE A 88 -18.13 7.59 17.97
N LEU A 89 -18.34 6.88 19.08
CA LEU A 89 -18.33 5.41 19.08
C LEU A 89 -19.35 4.85 18.08
N TRP A 90 -20.59 5.35 18.13
CA TRP A 90 -21.64 4.91 17.21
C TRP A 90 -21.35 5.26 15.77
N SER A 91 -20.82 6.45 15.49
CA SER A 91 -20.41 6.86 14.14
C SER A 91 -19.39 5.91 13.54
N ILE A 92 -18.33 5.58 14.28
CA ILE A 92 -17.31 4.66 13.79
C ILE A 92 -17.87 3.23 13.63
N LEU A 93 -18.70 2.76 14.56
CA LEU A 93 -19.32 1.44 14.45
C LEU A 93 -20.25 1.34 13.23
N ILE A 94 -21.09 2.36 13.00
CA ILE A 94 -21.98 2.42 11.84
C ILE A 94 -21.16 2.49 10.55
N ALA A 95 -20.12 3.32 10.48
CA ALA A 95 -19.22 3.38 9.33
C ALA A 95 -18.60 2.01 9.02
N LYS A 96 -18.10 1.30 10.05
CA LYS A 96 -17.55 -0.04 9.88
C LYS A 96 -18.60 -1.05 9.45
N VAL A 97 -19.82 -1.02 9.99
CA VAL A 97 -20.94 -1.87 9.54
C VAL A 97 -21.28 -1.60 8.07
N CYS A 98 -21.35 -0.35 7.66
CA CYS A 98 -21.61 0.04 6.27
C CYS A 98 -20.54 -0.51 5.32
N VAL A 99 -19.25 -0.32 5.64
CA VAL A 99 -18.15 -0.89 4.83
C VAL A 99 -18.17 -2.41 4.85
N PHE A 100 -18.43 -3.04 5.99
CA PHE A 100 -18.54 -4.49 6.11
C PHE A 100 -19.60 -5.04 5.16
N LEU A 101 -20.81 -4.48 5.23
CA LEU A 101 -21.94 -4.89 4.39
C LEU A 101 -21.67 -4.61 2.92
N LEU A 102 -21.11 -3.45 2.57
CA LEU A 102 -20.75 -3.09 1.21
C LEU A 102 -19.79 -4.12 0.60
N VAL A 103 -18.67 -4.39 1.28
CA VAL A 103 -17.67 -5.35 0.79
C VAL A 103 -18.22 -6.77 0.78
N CYS A 104 -18.99 -7.16 1.80
CA CYS A 104 -19.63 -8.47 1.88
C CYS A 104 -20.58 -8.69 0.69
N VAL A 105 -21.50 -7.75 0.44
CA VAL A 105 -22.48 -7.85 -0.64
C VAL A 105 -21.80 -7.83 -2.01
N LEU A 106 -20.89 -6.89 -2.25
CA LEU A 106 -20.15 -6.83 -3.52
C LEU A 106 -19.38 -8.14 -3.76
N THR A 107 -18.76 -8.70 -2.72
CA THR A 107 -18.05 -9.98 -2.84
C THR A 107 -19.01 -11.13 -3.12
N LEU A 108 -20.18 -11.17 -2.49
CA LEU A 108 -21.20 -12.20 -2.78
C LEU A 108 -21.75 -12.12 -4.21
N LEU A 109 -21.82 -10.93 -4.78
CA LEU A 109 -22.30 -10.69 -6.15
C LEU A 109 -21.24 -11.02 -7.21
N VAL A 110 -19.96 -10.74 -6.94
CA VAL A 110 -18.88 -10.85 -7.93
C VAL A 110 -18.13 -12.18 -7.82
N ALA A 111 -18.00 -12.76 -6.62
CA ALA A 111 -17.18 -13.95 -6.40
C ALA A 111 -17.83 -15.24 -6.91
N ASN A 112 -16.98 -16.18 -7.33
CA ASN A 112 -17.41 -17.49 -7.82
C ASN A 112 -18.30 -18.23 -6.79
N PRO A 113 -19.38 -18.91 -7.23
CA PRO A 113 -20.33 -19.58 -6.34
C PRO A 113 -19.73 -20.60 -5.36
N GLU A 114 -18.56 -21.15 -5.69
CA GLU A 114 -17.86 -22.16 -4.90
C GLU A 114 -17.05 -21.59 -3.73
N SER A 115 -16.70 -20.30 -3.73
CA SER A 115 -15.88 -19.66 -2.67
C SER A 115 -16.47 -18.35 -2.15
N LYS A 116 -17.64 -17.93 -2.64
CA LYS A 116 -18.21 -16.61 -2.37
C LYS A 116 -18.45 -16.30 -0.89
N TYR A 117 -18.82 -17.28 -0.06
CA TYR A 117 -19.15 -17.02 1.34
C TYR A 117 -17.90 -16.76 2.17
N SER A 118 -16.84 -17.56 2.00
CA SER A 118 -15.59 -17.32 2.72
C SER A 118 -14.90 -16.04 2.26
N LYS A 119 -14.89 -15.77 0.94
CA LYS A 119 -14.43 -14.50 0.39
C LYS A 119 -15.19 -13.34 1.01
N ALA A 120 -16.52 -13.38 1.01
CA ALA A 120 -17.33 -12.29 1.56
C ALA A 120 -17.06 -12.05 3.04
N GLY A 121 -16.93 -13.11 3.84
CA GLY A 121 -16.60 -13.00 5.25
C GLY A 121 -15.19 -12.44 5.49
N LEU A 122 -14.16 -13.03 4.88
CA LEU A 122 -12.76 -12.62 5.08
C LEU A 122 -12.48 -11.22 4.50
N PHE A 123 -13.03 -10.87 3.34
CA PHE A 123 -12.83 -9.59 2.69
C PHE A 123 -13.53 -8.44 3.45
N ALA A 124 -14.73 -8.70 4.00
CA ALA A 124 -15.40 -7.73 4.85
C ALA A 124 -14.65 -7.49 6.18
N ILE A 125 -14.09 -8.56 6.79
CA ILE A 125 -13.18 -8.43 7.94
C ILE A 125 -11.93 -7.65 7.53
N PHE A 126 -11.32 -7.96 6.39
CA PHE A 126 -10.14 -7.27 5.87
C PHE A 126 -10.36 -5.74 5.76
N ALA A 127 -11.51 -5.33 5.24
CA ALA A 127 -11.82 -3.91 5.03
C ALA A 127 -12.14 -3.15 6.34
N THR A 128 -12.47 -3.84 7.43
CA THR A 128 -12.99 -3.21 8.66
C THR A 128 -12.10 -3.40 9.89
N GLN A 129 -11.27 -4.45 9.91
CA GLN A 129 -10.33 -4.73 10.97
C GLN A 129 -9.04 -3.95 10.76
N SER A 130 -8.88 -2.86 11.50
CA SER A 130 -7.71 -1.98 11.46
C SER A 130 -6.60 -2.44 12.40
N ASN A 131 -5.35 -2.11 12.09
CA ASN A 131 -4.21 -2.27 12.99
C ASN A 131 -4.20 -1.18 14.07
N ASP A 132 -5.24 -1.21 14.90
CA ASP A 132 -5.60 -0.16 15.85
C ASP A 132 -4.52 0.03 16.93
N PHE A 133 -3.97 -1.07 17.45
CA PHE A 133 -3.06 -1.01 18.60
C PHE A 133 -1.60 -0.83 18.22
N ALA A 134 -1.09 -1.61 17.26
CA ALA A 134 0.36 -1.59 16.97
C ALA A 134 0.76 -0.38 16.14
N LEU A 135 -0.09 0.03 15.20
CA LEU A 135 0.11 1.24 14.39
C LEU A 135 -0.74 2.41 14.90
N GLY A 136 -2.05 2.22 15.02
CA GLY A 136 -2.98 3.32 15.31
C GLY A 136 -2.67 4.10 16.59
N TYR A 137 -2.38 3.41 17.69
CA TYR A 137 -2.13 4.06 18.98
C TYR A 137 -0.92 5.02 18.96
N PRO A 138 0.31 4.62 18.55
CA PRO A 138 1.44 5.55 18.44
C PRO A 138 1.15 6.79 17.58
N ILE A 139 0.36 6.64 16.51
CA ILE A 139 0.03 7.74 15.61
C ILE A 139 -0.91 8.74 16.28
N VAL A 140 -1.96 8.25 16.95
CA VAL A 140 -2.90 9.11 17.67
C VAL A 140 -2.22 9.79 18.84
N ASP A 141 -1.35 9.07 19.56
CA ASP A 141 -0.53 9.65 20.63
C ASP A 141 0.36 10.78 20.10
N ALA A 142 1.02 10.58 18.95
CA ALA A 142 1.84 11.62 18.33
C ALA A 142 1.04 12.87 17.95
N LEU A 143 -0.17 12.71 17.43
CA LEU A 143 -0.99 13.81 16.91
C LEU A 143 -1.79 14.54 17.98
N TYR A 144 -2.35 13.81 18.94
CA TYR A 144 -3.41 14.31 19.84
C TYR A 144 -3.03 14.31 21.33
N ARG A 145 -1.92 13.68 21.76
CA ARG A 145 -1.60 13.61 23.21
C ARG A 145 -1.53 14.98 23.90
N THR A 146 -1.11 16.01 23.18
CA THR A 146 -0.98 17.38 23.72
C THR A 146 -2.28 18.17 23.70
N SER A 147 -3.17 17.90 22.73
CA SER A 147 -4.43 18.64 22.52
C SER A 147 -5.65 17.90 23.09
N HIS A 148 -5.78 16.61 22.77
CA HIS A 148 -6.91 15.73 23.09
C HIS A 148 -6.42 14.35 23.57
N PRO A 149 -5.80 14.23 24.76
CA PRO A 149 -5.33 12.95 25.30
C PRO A 149 -6.46 11.91 25.48
N GLU A 150 -7.71 12.36 25.61
CA GLU A 150 -8.90 11.54 25.64
C GLU A 150 -9.22 10.83 24.32
N TYR A 151 -8.53 11.13 23.21
CA TYR A 151 -8.77 10.42 21.94
C TYR A 151 -8.15 9.02 21.93
N MET A 152 -7.06 8.81 22.68
CA MET A 152 -6.38 7.52 22.74
C MET A 152 -7.26 6.40 23.32
N GLN A 153 -8.13 6.73 24.29
CA GLN A 153 -9.04 5.75 24.90
C GLN A 153 -10.08 5.20 23.93
N TYR A 154 -10.46 5.95 22.88
CA TYR A 154 -11.44 5.46 21.90
C TYR A 154 -10.91 4.27 21.08
N ILE A 155 -9.60 4.19 20.83
CA ILE A 155 -8.99 3.05 20.14
C ILE A 155 -9.27 1.75 20.91
N TYR A 156 -9.11 1.80 22.23
CA TYR A 156 -9.33 0.66 23.11
C TYR A 156 -10.80 0.27 23.23
N LEU A 157 -11.73 1.18 22.94
CA LEU A 157 -13.17 0.89 22.94
C LEU A 157 -13.66 0.39 21.58
N VAL A 158 -13.36 1.13 20.51
CA VAL A 158 -13.85 0.86 19.16
C VAL A 158 -13.32 -0.48 18.64
N ALA A 159 -12.03 -0.78 18.83
CA ALA A 159 -11.41 -1.95 18.22
C ALA A 159 -11.98 -3.28 18.77
N PRO A 160 -12.10 -3.51 20.09
CA PRO A 160 -12.74 -4.70 20.63
C PRO A 160 -14.23 -4.80 20.31
N VAL A 161 -14.98 -3.70 20.42
CA VAL A 161 -16.42 -3.71 20.13
C VAL A 161 -16.68 -4.06 18.67
N SER A 162 -15.91 -3.48 17.75
CA SER A 162 -15.94 -3.83 16.32
C SER A 162 -15.62 -5.31 16.08
N LEU A 163 -14.60 -5.85 16.76
CA LEU A 163 -14.22 -7.25 16.67
C LEU A 163 -15.34 -8.18 17.18
N MET A 164 -16.03 -7.81 18.26
CA MET A 164 -17.14 -8.58 18.83
C MET A 164 -18.41 -8.53 17.98
N LEU A 165 -18.65 -7.46 17.23
CA LEU A 165 -19.86 -7.30 16.42
C LEU A 165 -19.69 -7.84 14.99
N LEU A 166 -18.61 -7.49 14.30
CA LEU A 166 -18.46 -7.76 12.86
C LEU A 166 -17.84 -9.12 12.56
N ASN A 167 -16.79 -9.50 13.28
CA ASN A 167 -16.04 -10.72 12.97
C ASN A 167 -16.87 -12.01 13.13
N PRO A 168 -17.82 -12.13 14.08
CA PRO A 168 -18.70 -13.30 14.14
C PRO A 168 -19.49 -13.53 12.85
N VAL A 169 -19.95 -12.45 12.21
CA VAL A 169 -20.68 -12.53 10.93
C VAL A 169 -19.75 -13.04 9.84
N GLY A 170 -18.52 -12.52 9.77
CA GLY A 170 -17.53 -12.98 8.79
C GLY A 170 -17.12 -14.44 9.00
N PHE A 171 -16.92 -14.87 10.25
CA PHE A 171 -16.64 -16.26 10.60
C PHE A 171 -17.82 -17.19 10.32
N ALA A 172 -19.06 -16.74 10.56
CA ALA A 172 -20.24 -17.50 10.19
C ALA A 172 -20.29 -17.77 8.68
N LEU A 173 -19.96 -16.79 7.84
CA LEU A 173 -19.87 -16.99 6.39
C LEU A 173 -18.76 -17.95 5.99
N CYS A 174 -17.60 -17.90 6.67
CA CYS A 174 -16.51 -18.85 6.46
C CYS A 174 -16.90 -20.28 6.84
N GLU A 175 -17.62 -20.46 7.96
CA GLU A 175 -18.09 -21.77 8.39
C GLU A 175 -19.18 -22.32 7.46
N ILE A 176 -20.10 -21.47 6.98
CA ILE A 176 -21.08 -21.84 5.94
C ILE A 176 -20.36 -22.37 4.69
N GLN A 177 -19.28 -21.71 4.27
CA GLN A 177 -18.48 -22.15 3.13
C GLN A 177 -17.83 -23.52 3.38
N ARG A 178 -17.24 -23.71 4.57
CA ARG A 178 -16.60 -24.96 4.97
C ARG A 178 -17.60 -26.12 5.02
N TRP A 179 -18.79 -25.88 5.56
CA TRP A 179 -19.87 -26.86 5.62
C TRP A 179 -20.31 -27.30 4.23
N ARG A 180 -20.33 -26.39 3.25
CA ARG A 180 -20.70 -26.73 1.87
C ARG A 180 -19.69 -27.65 1.18
N HIS A 181 -18.41 -27.57 1.57
CA HIS A 181 -17.33 -28.41 1.02
C HIS A 181 -17.13 -29.73 1.80
N THR A 182 -17.60 -29.81 3.04
CA THR A 182 -17.40 -31.00 3.89
C THR A 182 -18.70 -31.80 3.97
N ASN A 183 -18.69 -33.07 3.55
CA ASN A 183 -19.89 -33.92 3.50
C ASN A 183 -20.34 -34.45 4.88
N ASP A 184 -19.80 -33.91 5.99
CA ASP A 184 -20.06 -34.37 7.35
C ASP A 184 -21.32 -33.71 7.94
N ARG A 185 -22.36 -34.53 8.13
CA ARG A 185 -23.69 -34.13 8.62
C ARG A 185 -23.75 -33.81 10.12
N ASN A 186 -22.68 -34.05 10.88
CA ASN A 186 -22.64 -33.91 12.34
C ASN A 186 -22.13 -32.54 12.86
N TYR A 187 -21.98 -31.55 11.99
CA TYR A 187 -21.53 -30.21 12.39
C TYR A 187 -22.63 -29.45 13.15
N SER A 188 -22.38 -29.15 14.43
CA SER A 188 -23.31 -28.45 15.30
C SER A 188 -23.38 -26.95 14.99
N LYS A 189 -24.59 -26.44 14.77
CA LYS A 189 -24.93 -25.01 14.55
C LYS A 189 -24.48 -24.07 15.70
N LEU A 190 -24.20 -24.61 16.89
CA LEU A 190 -23.75 -23.86 18.07
C LEU A 190 -22.24 -23.59 18.12
N HIS A 191 -21.44 -24.23 17.26
CA HIS A 191 -19.98 -24.10 17.30
C HIS A 191 -19.52 -22.66 16.97
N VAL A 192 -20.17 -22.00 16.01
CA VAL A 192 -19.77 -20.68 15.51
C VAL A 192 -19.80 -19.59 16.58
N ILE A 193 -20.87 -19.56 17.40
CA ILE A 193 -21.04 -18.56 18.48
C ILE A 193 -20.03 -18.81 19.62
N PHE A 194 -19.80 -20.08 19.99
CA PHE A 194 -18.82 -20.43 21.02
C PHE A 194 -17.37 -20.18 20.59
N THR A 195 -17.07 -20.25 19.30
CA THR A 195 -15.73 -19.95 18.76
C THR A 195 -15.35 -18.48 18.96
N VAL A 196 -16.31 -17.56 18.89
CA VAL A 196 -16.09 -16.12 19.11
C VAL A 196 -15.78 -15.82 20.57
N LEU A 197 -16.55 -16.38 21.50
CA LEU A 197 -16.34 -16.16 22.94
C LEU A 197 -15.04 -16.81 23.45
N LYS A 198 -14.52 -17.82 22.76
CA LYS A 198 -13.19 -18.40 23.03
C LYS A 198 -12.03 -17.53 22.56
N ASN A 199 -12.28 -16.41 21.88
CA ASN A 199 -11.22 -15.50 21.46
C ASN A 199 -10.59 -14.84 22.72
N PRO A 200 -9.28 -15.03 22.97
CA PRO A 200 -8.62 -14.51 24.19
C PRO A 200 -8.70 -12.98 24.30
N ILE A 201 -8.81 -12.28 23.16
CA ILE A 201 -8.98 -10.83 23.09
C ILE A 201 -10.33 -10.42 23.69
N VAL A 202 -11.42 -11.07 23.26
CA VAL A 202 -12.79 -10.81 23.74
C VAL A 202 -12.90 -11.13 25.22
N PHE A 203 -12.34 -12.26 25.63
CA PHE A 203 -12.34 -12.68 27.02
C PHE A 203 -11.65 -11.65 27.92
N MET A 204 -10.44 -11.20 27.57
CA MET A 204 -9.73 -10.21 28.39
C MET A 204 -10.40 -8.84 28.42
N VAL A 205 -11.10 -8.44 27.35
CA VAL A 205 -11.87 -7.19 27.34
C VAL A 205 -13.03 -7.26 28.33
N ILE A 206 -13.80 -8.36 28.33
CA ILE A 206 -14.89 -8.57 29.30
C ILE A 206 -14.34 -8.58 30.72
N VAL A 207 -13.25 -9.32 30.97
CA VAL A 207 -12.60 -9.38 32.29
C VAL A 207 -12.08 -8.00 32.73
N GLY A 208 -11.54 -7.20 31.80
CA GLY A 208 -11.08 -5.85 32.06
C GLY A 208 -12.22 -4.90 32.45
N ILE A 209 -13.35 -4.93 31.72
CA ILE A 209 -14.54 -4.14 32.05
C ILE A 209 -15.11 -4.55 33.42
N LEU A 210 -15.22 -5.84 33.69
CA LEU A 210 -15.68 -6.31 35.01
C LEU A 210 -14.74 -5.85 36.13
N SER A 211 -13.43 -5.92 35.89
CA SER A 211 -12.40 -5.48 36.84
C SER A 211 -12.41 -3.97 37.05
N HIS A 212 -12.75 -3.17 36.03
CA HIS A 212 -12.97 -1.72 36.18
C HIS A 212 -14.00 -1.43 37.27
N PHE A 213 -15.18 -2.07 37.19
CA PHE A 213 -16.25 -1.88 38.15
C PHE A 213 -15.95 -2.47 39.53
N LEU A 214 -15.19 -3.57 39.59
CA LEU A 214 -14.81 -4.20 40.86
C LEU A 214 -13.71 -3.45 41.63
N PHE A 215 -12.75 -2.85 40.93
CA PHE A 215 -11.56 -2.22 41.53
C PHE A 215 -11.52 -0.69 41.37
N GLY A 216 -12.62 -0.06 40.96
CA GLY A 216 -12.73 1.40 40.83
C GLY A 216 -11.78 1.99 39.79
N GLY A 217 -11.60 1.29 38.67
CA GLY A 217 -10.79 1.75 37.54
C GLY A 217 -9.26 1.60 37.70
N ARG A 218 -8.79 0.83 38.68
CA ARG A 218 -7.36 0.60 38.92
C ARG A 218 -7.00 -0.88 38.82
N VAL A 219 -5.90 -1.18 38.16
CA VAL A 219 -5.34 -2.55 38.15
C VAL A 219 -4.81 -2.86 39.56
N PRO A 220 -5.16 -4.02 40.16
CA PRO A 220 -4.65 -4.40 41.47
C PRO A 220 -3.11 -4.36 41.52
N VAL A 221 -2.53 -3.77 42.57
CA VAL A 221 -1.08 -3.49 42.67
C VAL A 221 -0.22 -4.75 42.46
N LEU A 222 -0.66 -5.91 42.97
CA LEU A 222 0.03 -7.19 42.79
C LEU A 222 0.12 -7.63 41.32
N LEU A 223 -0.88 -7.27 40.52
CA LEU A 223 -1.00 -7.64 39.11
C LEU A 223 -0.48 -6.54 38.17
N GLY A 224 -0.36 -5.30 38.65
CA GLY A 224 0.01 -4.12 37.86
C GLY A 224 1.33 -4.29 37.11
N GLU A 225 2.43 -4.51 37.83
CA GLU A 225 3.77 -4.67 37.22
C GLU A 225 3.84 -5.87 36.26
N PHE A 226 3.15 -6.96 36.59
CA PHE A 226 3.09 -8.15 35.72
C PHE A 226 2.36 -7.85 34.40
N VAL A 227 1.20 -7.20 34.49
CA VAL A 227 0.41 -6.80 33.31
C VAL A 227 1.17 -5.74 32.50
N ASP A 228 1.86 -4.82 33.15
CA ASP A 228 2.66 -3.77 32.49
C ASP A 228 3.82 -4.36 31.70
N GLY A 229 4.54 -5.34 32.27
CA GLY A 229 5.60 -6.04 31.55
C GLY A 229 5.10 -6.70 30.26
N LEU A 230 3.93 -7.36 30.30
CA LEU A 230 3.33 -7.98 29.12
C LEU A 230 2.77 -6.95 28.13
N ALA A 231 2.02 -5.95 28.62
CA ALA A 231 1.39 -4.94 27.80
C ALA A 231 2.41 -4.07 27.05
N ASN A 232 3.48 -3.63 27.74
CA ASN A 232 4.51 -2.77 27.15
C ASN A 232 5.34 -3.50 26.08
N SER A 233 5.41 -4.83 26.14
CA SER A 233 6.09 -5.64 25.11
C SER A 233 5.33 -5.66 23.77
N PHE A 234 4.03 -5.33 23.77
CA PHE A 234 3.17 -5.51 22.60
C PHE A 234 3.59 -4.64 21.40
N GLY A 235 3.78 -3.33 21.58
CA GLY A 235 3.92 -2.38 20.47
C GLY A 235 5.05 -2.75 19.51
N GLY A 236 6.28 -2.79 20.01
CA GLY A 236 7.46 -3.16 19.21
C GLY A 236 7.41 -4.60 18.70
N ALA A 237 6.98 -5.56 19.53
CA ALA A 237 6.92 -6.97 19.12
C ALA A 237 5.88 -7.22 18.01
N ALA A 238 4.73 -6.55 18.07
CA ALA A 238 3.68 -6.65 17.06
C ALA A 238 4.08 -6.02 15.73
N LEU A 239 4.74 -4.85 15.76
CA LEU A 239 5.27 -4.19 14.56
C LEU A 239 6.39 -5.02 13.91
N PHE A 240 7.30 -5.58 14.72
CA PHE A 240 8.36 -6.44 14.23
C PHE A 240 7.80 -7.76 13.65
N TYR A 241 6.83 -8.37 14.33
CA TYR A 241 6.08 -9.54 13.85
C TYR A 241 5.34 -9.26 12.54
N LEU A 242 4.74 -8.06 12.39
CA LEU A 242 4.13 -7.63 11.13
C LEU A 242 5.17 -7.62 10.00
N GLY A 243 6.34 -7.03 10.24
CA GLY A 243 7.46 -7.04 9.28
C GLY A 243 7.87 -8.45 8.83
N LEU A 244 8.01 -9.38 9.78
CA LEU A 244 8.33 -10.79 9.50
C LEU A 244 7.29 -11.45 8.57
N ASN A 245 5.99 -11.18 8.78
CA ASN A 245 4.93 -11.77 7.96
C ASN A 245 4.83 -11.19 6.54
N MET A 246 5.43 -10.02 6.27
CA MET A 246 5.42 -9.40 4.94
C MET A 246 6.40 -10.08 3.98
N VAL A 247 7.36 -10.85 4.49
CA VAL A 247 8.39 -11.53 3.69
C VAL A 247 7.78 -12.49 2.68
N GLY A 248 8.15 -12.32 1.41
CA GLY A 248 7.73 -13.20 0.31
C GLY A 248 6.25 -13.10 -0.10
N GLN A 249 5.43 -12.26 0.55
CA GLN A 249 3.99 -12.18 0.22
C GLN A 249 3.76 -11.57 -1.16
N MET A 250 4.53 -10.53 -1.54
CA MET A 250 4.48 -9.95 -2.89
C MET A 250 4.85 -10.97 -3.97
N GLY A 251 5.57 -12.04 -3.59
CA GLY A 251 5.87 -13.26 -4.35
C GLY A 251 4.64 -13.96 -4.94
N LYS A 252 3.52 -13.86 -4.25
CA LYS A 252 2.30 -14.65 -4.48
C LYS A 252 1.25 -13.92 -5.31
N LEU A 253 1.53 -12.69 -5.73
CA LEU A 253 0.59 -11.85 -6.46
C LEU A 253 0.36 -12.36 -7.88
N THR A 254 -0.84 -12.86 -8.18
CA THR A 254 -1.25 -13.16 -9.55
C THR A 254 -2.11 -12.04 -10.13
N ARG A 255 -2.33 -12.06 -11.45
CA ARG A 255 -3.17 -11.08 -12.14
C ARG A 255 -4.62 -11.09 -11.65
N SER A 256 -5.20 -12.27 -11.38
CA SER A 256 -6.59 -12.42 -10.91
C SER A 256 -6.76 -11.92 -9.47
N THR A 257 -5.73 -12.10 -8.63
CA THR A 257 -5.65 -11.55 -7.26
C THR A 257 -5.65 -10.01 -7.28
N GLY A 258 -5.05 -9.39 -8.29
CA GLY A 258 -4.85 -7.94 -8.38
C GLY A 258 -6.16 -7.12 -8.31
N VAL A 259 -7.24 -7.59 -8.95
CA VAL A 259 -8.53 -6.89 -8.92
C VAL A 259 -9.13 -6.87 -7.52
N SER A 260 -9.13 -8.02 -6.84
CA SER A 260 -9.63 -8.12 -5.47
C SER A 260 -8.84 -7.23 -4.52
N LEU A 261 -7.52 -7.16 -4.70
CA LEU A 261 -6.65 -6.30 -3.91
C LEU A 261 -6.94 -4.82 -4.10
N ILE A 262 -7.11 -4.36 -5.35
CA ILE A 262 -7.45 -2.96 -5.63
C ILE A 262 -8.76 -2.61 -4.94
N LEU A 263 -9.81 -3.43 -5.09
CA LEU A 263 -11.10 -3.22 -4.43
C LEU A 263 -10.98 -3.14 -2.91
N LEU A 264 -10.23 -4.07 -2.29
CA LEU A 264 -10.08 -4.12 -0.85
C LEU A 264 -9.25 -2.96 -0.30
N ILE A 265 -8.17 -2.59 -0.99
CA ILE A 265 -7.34 -1.44 -0.62
C ILE A 265 -8.13 -0.14 -0.77
N THR A 266 -8.92 0.01 -1.84
CA THR A 266 -9.82 1.16 -2.02
C THR A 266 -10.88 1.21 -0.91
N ALA A 267 -11.53 0.08 -0.59
CA ALA A 267 -12.49 0.04 0.51
C ALA A 267 -11.83 0.43 1.85
N LYS A 268 -10.61 -0.04 2.10
CA LYS A 268 -9.92 0.16 3.38
C LYS A 268 -9.29 1.54 3.54
N LEU A 269 -8.61 2.07 2.53
CA LEU A 269 -7.81 3.28 2.62
C LEU A 269 -8.48 4.52 2.02
N LEU A 270 -9.61 4.36 1.32
CA LEU A 270 -10.39 5.50 0.78
C LEU A 270 -11.82 5.52 1.31
N VAL A 271 -12.58 4.43 1.15
CA VAL A 271 -14.01 4.42 1.55
C VAL A 271 -14.17 4.48 3.07
N MET A 272 -13.38 3.72 3.82
CA MET A 272 -13.46 3.69 5.29
C MET A 272 -13.16 5.06 5.94
N PRO A 273 -12.05 5.77 5.63
CA PRO A 273 -11.81 7.12 6.16
C PRO A 273 -12.96 8.10 5.93
N LEU A 274 -13.51 8.12 4.71
CA LEU A 274 -14.60 9.01 4.33
C LEU A 274 -15.87 8.69 5.12
N LEU A 275 -16.27 7.41 5.17
CA LEU A 275 -17.46 7.03 5.93
C LEU A 275 -17.29 7.27 7.44
N CYS A 276 -16.11 7.05 8.02
CA CYS A 276 -15.86 7.39 9.41
C CYS A 276 -16.09 8.88 9.68
N LYS A 277 -15.53 9.74 8.83
CA LYS A 277 -15.69 11.19 8.92
C LYS A 277 -17.16 11.61 8.77
N ASP A 278 -17.80 11.18 7.68
CA ASP A 278 -19.18 11.56 7.34
C ASP A 278 -20.17 11.11 8.42
N MET A 279 -19.97 9.91 9.00
CA MET A 279 -20.84 9.42 10.07
C MET A 279 -20.67 10.21 11.37
N VAL A 280 -19.48 10.74 11.66
CA VAL A 280 -19.27 11.63 12.80
C VAL A 280 -19.96 12.96 12.56
N GLU A 281 -19.77 13.57 11.38
CA GLU A 281 -20.43 14.83 11.03
C GLU A 281 -21.96 14.70 11.04
N LEU A 282 -22.51 13.55 10.61
CA LEU A 282 -23.95 13.31 10.60
C LEU A 282 -24.55 13.13 12.00
N LEU A 283 -23.91 12.33 12.86
CA LEU A 283 -24.47 11.95 14.16
C LEU A 283 -24.15 12.97 15.27
N ASP A 284 -23.07 13.73 15.12
CA ASP A 284 -22.67 14.73 16.12
C ASP A 284 -23.22 16.14 15.83
N ALA A 285 -23.81 16.37 14.64
CA ALA A 285 -24.36 17.67 14.20
C ALA A 285 -25.28 18.39 15.20
N GLY A 286 -25.91 17.67 16.13
CA GLY A 286 -26.86 18.21 17.09
C GLY A 286 -26.30 18.71 18.43
N ASN A 287 -25.05 18.39 18.82
CA ASN A 287 -24.73 18.32 20.26
C ASN A 287 -23.73 19.34 20.86
N SER A 288 -22.89 20.14 20.16
CA SER A 288 -22.09 21.24 20.79
C SER A 288 -21.37 22.20 19.82
N SER A 289 -20.57 23.15 20.33
CA SER A 289 -19.79 24.21 19.66
C SER A 289 -18.91 23.78 18.47
N SER A 290 -18.92 24.55 17.37
CA SER A 290 -18.28 24.30 16.07
C SER A 290 -16.80 23.87 16.08
N VAL A 291 -16.04 24.17 17.15
CA VAL A 291 -14.60 23.88 17.25
C VAL A 291 -14.33 22.42 17.62
N ASN A 292 -15.10 21.80 18.54
CA ASN A 292 -14.89 20.40 18.94
C ASN A 292 -15.39 19.40 17.88
N HIS A 293 -16.42 19.77 17.11
CA HIS A 293 -16.94 18.95 16.00
C HIS A 293 -15.91 18.68 14.92
N SER A 294 -15.09 19.69 14.58
CA SER A 294 -14.07 19.56 13.54
C SER A 294 -12.96 18.59 13.95
N SER A 295 -12.48 18.63 15.21
CA SER A 295 -11.33 17.80 15.60
C SER A 295 -11.69 16.31 15.72
N LEU A 296 -12.95 16.01 16.09
CA LEU A 296 -13.44 14.63 16.24
C LEU A 296 -13.67 13.96 14.87
N SER A 297 -14.20 14.69 13.89
CA SER A 297 -14.36 14.18 12.52
C SER A 297 -13.02 14.02 11.80
N ASP A 298 -12.06 14.92 12.06
CA ASP A 298 -10.68 14.80 11.59
C ASP A 298 -9.99 13.56 12.19
N TYR A 299 -10.21 13.30 13.49
CA TYR A 299 -9.74 12.07 14.13
C TYR A 299 -10.38 10.81 13.52
N ALA A 300 -11.70 10.83 13.26
CA ALA A 300 -12.41 9.74 12.62
C ALA A 300 -11.85 9.40 11.24
N PHE A 301 -11.52 10.42 10.45
CA PHE A 301 -10.90 10.28 9.15
C PHE A 301 -9.55 9.56 9.27
N LEU A 302 -8.65 10.05 10.13
CA LEU A 302 -7.33 9.44 10.34
C LEU A 302 -7.41 8.01 10.87
N TYR A 303 -8.34 7.74 11.79
CA TYR A 303 -8.60 6.39 12.30
C TYR A 303 -8.98 5.42 11.16
N GLY A 304 -9.80 5.88 10.20
CA GLY A 304 -10.18 5.07 9.05
C GLY A 304 -9.01 4.69 8.14
N VAL A 305 -7.95 5.52 8.09
CA VAL A 305 -6.75 5.32 7.25
C VAL A 305 -5.85 4.20 7.76
N PHE A 306 -5.96 3.82 9.05
CA PHE A 306 -5.14 2.74 9.62
C PHE A 306 -5.24 1.47 8.79
N PRO A 307 -4.13 0.79 8.47
CA PRO A 307 -4.14 -0.36 7.56
C PRO A 307 -4.79 -1.58 8.20
N THR A 308 -5.02 -2.63 7.41
CA THR A 308 -5.61 -3.88 7.92
C THR A 308 -4.70 -4.56 8.95
N ALA A 309 -5.32 -5.10 10.02
CA ALA A 309 -4.58 -5.76 11.10
C ALA A 309 -3.88 -7.06 10.67
N PRO A 310 -2.71 -7.39 11.24
CA PRO A 310 -2.04 -8.69 11.04
C PRO A 310 -2.90 -9.91 11.41
N SER A 311 -3.83 -9.75 12.35
CA SER A 311 -4.74 -10.80 12.79
C SER A 311 -5.62 -11.36 11.68
N VAL A 312 -5.91 -10.56 10.64
CA VAL A 312 -6.73 -11.03 9.51
C VAL A 312 -6.02 -12.14 8.71
N ALA A 313 -4.69 -12.10 8.59
CA ALA A 313 -3.95 -13.20 7.98
C ALA A 313 -4.02 -14.49 8.82
N ILE A 314 -4.04 -14.38 10.15
CA ILE A 314 -4.19 -15.54 11.03
C ILE A 314 -5.54 -16.20 10.79
N TYR A 315 -6.61 -15.43 10.63
CA TYR A 315 -7.93 -15.96 10.29
C TYR A 315 -7.95 -16.63 8.91
N ALA A 316 -7.32 -16.02 7.90
CA ALA A 316 -7.20 -16.64 6.58
C ALA A 316 -6.44 -17.99 6.61
N VAL A 317 -5.41 -18.11 7.46
CA VAL A 317 -4.70 -19.39 7.72
C VAL A 317 -5.60 -20.40 8.41
N GLN A 318 -6.35 -19.98 9.42
CA GLN A 318 -7.24 -20.85 10.18
C GLN A 318 -8.33 -21.49 9.31
N TYR A 319 -8.90 -20.72 8.37
CA TYR A 319 -9.90 -21.23 7.42
C TYR A 319 -9.29 -21.79 6.13
N ASN A 320 -7.97 -21.67 5.94
CA ASN A 320 -7.24 -22.04 4.73
C ASN A 320 -7.85 -21.48 3.44
N MET A 321 -8.20 -20.18 3.46
CA MET A 321 -8.93 -19.52 2.36
C MET A 321 -8.35 -18.14 2.06
N GLU A 322 -8.19 -17.83 0.77
CA GLU A 322 -7.77 -16.52 0.24
C GLU A 322 -6.48 -15.96 0.86
N LEU A 323 -5.57 -16.83 1.26
CA LEU A 323 -4.31 -16.48 1.91
C LEU A 323 -3.51 -15.45 1.11
N GLU A 324 -3.39 -15.66 -0.20
CA GLU A 324 -2.58 -14.80 -1.07
C GLU A 324 -3.14 -13.38 -1.16
N VAL A 325 -4.46 -13.23 -1.25
CA VAL A 325 -5.12 -11.91 -1.29
C VAL A 325 -4.97 -11.22 0.06
N VAL A 326 -5.27 -11.91 1.16
CA VAL A 326 -5.29 -11.31 2.50
C VAL A 326 -3.88 -10.90 2.96
N THR A 327 -2.87 -11.77 2.80
CA THR A 327 -1.51 -11.46 3.27
C THR A 327 -0.85 -10.39 2.40
N SER A 328 -1.01 -10.46 1.08
CA SER A 328 -0.48 -9.45 0.17
C SER A 328 -1.19 -8.12 0.35
N GLY A 329 -2.53 -8.12 0.46
CA GLY A 329 -3.32 -6.92 0.65
C GLY A 329 -3.02 -6.22 1.97
N MET A 330 -2.84 -6.99 3.05
CA MET A 330 -2.46 -6.42 4.35
C MET A 330 -1.11 -5.72 4.25
N ALA A 331 -0.12 -6.37 3.63
CA ALA A 331 1.20 -5.80 3.45
C ALA A 331 1.15 -4.53 2.58
N ILE A 332 0.45 -4.57 1.44
CA ILE A 332 0.29 -3.39 0.56
C ILE A 332 -0.46 -2.26 1.28
N SER A 333 -1.56 -2.58 1.99
CA SER A 333 -2.33 -1.57 2.73
C SER A 333 -1.50 -0.90 3.82
N THR A 334 -0.64 -1.66 4.50
CA THR A 334 0.29 -1.13 5.51
C THR A 334 1.24 -0.11 4.90
N PHE A 335 1.88 -0.44 3.78
CA PHE A 335 2.77 0.50 3.09
C PHE A 335 2.04 1.72 2.57
N LEU A 336 0.88 1.54 1.96
CA LEU A 336 0.13 2.63 1.36
C LEU A 336 -0.52 3.54 2.43
N SER A 337 -0.80 3.03 3.63
CA SER A 337 -1.37 3.82 4.73
C SER A 337 -0.40 4.89 5.24
N ALA A 338 0.91 4.66 5.27
CA ALA A 338 1.89 5.63 5.77
C ALA A 338 1.88 6.96 5.00
N PRO A 339 2.06 6.98 3.66
CA PRO A 339 2.01 8.20 2.89
C PRO A 339 0.61 8.81 2.86
N ILE A 340 -0.46 8.00 2.78
CA ILE A 340 -1.83 8.52 2.82
C ILE A 340 -2.06 9.26 4.13
N MET A 341 -1.72 8.66 5.27
CA MET A 341 -1.91 9.25 6.59
C MET A 341 -1.06 10.49 6.82
N TYR A 342 0.19 10.50 6.35
CA TYR A 342 1.04 11.68 6.40
C TYR A 342 0.40 12.84 5.63
N VAL A 343 -0.03 12.58 4.39
CA VAL A 343 -0.72 13.59 3.58
C VAL A 343 -2.02 14.01 4.24
N SER A 344 -2.83 13.07 4.70
CA SER A 344 -4.10 13.31 5.39
C SER A 344 -3.94 14.22 6.60
N ALA A 345 -2.97 13.96 7.48
CA ALA A 345 -2.74 14.79 8.67
C ALA A 345 -2.41 16.25 8.30
N TRP A 346 -1.61 16.45 7.25
CA TRP A 346 -1.36 17.77 6.69
C TRP A 346 -2.61 18.41 6.11
N LEU A 347 -3.35 17.70 5.25
CA LEU A 347 -4.60 18.19 4.63
C LEU A 347 -5.62 18.68 5.66
N LEU A 348 -5.73 18.00 6.80
CA LEU A 348 -6.63 18.38 7.88
C LEU A 348 -6.13 19.59 8.69
N THR A 349 -4.84 19.95 8.59
CA THR A 349 -4.22 21.07 9.31
C THR A 349 -4.11 22.35 8.48
N ILE A 350 -4.01 22.24 7.14
CA ILE A 350 -4.06 23.37 6.18
C ILE A 350 -5.17 24.41 6.48
N PRO A 351 -6.40 24.04 6.90
CA PRO A 351 -7.48 25.00 7.11
C PRO A 351 -7.20 26.00 8.25
N TRP A 352 -6.27 25.65 9.12
CA TRP A 352 -5.88 26.40 10.31
C TRP A 352 -4.57 27.19 10.08
N MET A 353 -3.96 27.10 8.89
CA MET A 353 -2.69 27.76 8.56
C MET A 353 -2.90 29.07 7.79
N GLU A 354 -2.10 30.08 8.15
CA GLU A 354 -1.97 31.29 7.33
C GLU A 354 -1.27 30.97 5.99
N ALA A 355 -1.65 31.67 4.92
CA ALA A 355 -1.15 31.39 3.58
C ALA A 355 0.39 31.51 3.42
N THR A 356 1.05 32.40 4.16
CA THR A 356 2.53 32.53 4.20
C THR A 356 3.19 31.30 4.82
N SER A 357 2.64 30.84 5.95
CA SER A 357 3.08 29.63 6.64
C SER A 357 2.88 28.42 5.73
N LEU A 358 1.73 28.31 5.04
CA LEU A 358 1.44 27.19 4.15
C LEU A 358 2.46 27.02 3.01
N VAL A 359 2.86 28.10 2.34
CA VAL A 359 3.87 28.02 1.26
C VAL A 359 5.22 27.58 1.81
N THR A 360 5.57 28.03 3.02
CA THR A 360 6.81 27.66 3.71
C THR A 360 6.77 26.18 4.12
N GLU A 361 5.66 25.73 4.69
CA GLU A 361 5.45 24.31 5.05
C GLU A 361 5.44 23.40 3.83
N LEU A 362 4.85 23.83 2.71
CA LEU A 362 4.88 23.07 1.46
C LEU A 362 6.32 22.86 0.96
N GLN A 363 7.17 23.89 1.07
CA GLN A 363 8.59 23.78 0.73
C GLN A 363 9.34 22.86 1.71
N ASP A 364 9.04 22.96 3.01
CA ASP A 364 9.68 22.15 4.05
C ASP A 364 9.29 20.67 3.95
N VAL A 365 8.01 20.38 3.68
CA VAL A 365 7.54 19.02 3.39
C VAL A 365 8.16 18.47 2.12
N SER A 366 8.18 19.25 1.03
CA SER A 366 8.83 18.82 -0.22
C SER A 366 10.31 18.50 -0.01
N PHE A 367 11.00 19.31 0.81
CA PHE A 367 12.39 19.09 1.20
C PHE A 367 12.57 17.83 2.04
N ASN A 368 11.76 17.63 3.09
CA ASN A 368 11.84 16.47 3.97
C ASN A 368 11.58 15.16 3.21
N ILE A 369 10.55 15.13 2.37
CA ILE A 369 10.23 13.96 1.53
C ILE A 369 11.35 13.71 0.52
N SER A 370 11.94 14.76 -0.07
CA SER A 370 13.08 14.61 -0.97
C SER A 370 14.27 13.93 -0.28
N ILE A 371 14.55 14.24 0.99
CA ILE A 371 15.61 13.56 1.76
C ILE A 371 15.32 12.08 1.94
N VAL A 372 14.11 11.73 2.40
CA VAL A 372 13.72 10.33 2.59
C VAL A 372 13.78 9.55 1.28
N SER A 373 13.30 10.17 0.19
CA SER A 373 13.36 9.60 -1.16
C SER A 373 14.79 9.44 -1.67
N LEU A 374 15.72 10.36 -1.37
CA LEU A 374 17.14 10.23 -1.77
C LEU A 374 17.81 9.03 -1.12
N ILE A 375 17.54 8.77 0.16
CA ILE A 375 18.10 7.59 0.86
C ILE A 375 17.58 6.31 0.20
N ALA A 376 16.27 6.25 -0.06
CA ALA A 376 15.63 5.11 -0.71
C ALA A 376 16.15 4.90 -2.16
N LEU A 377 16.32 5.98 -2.91
CA LEU A 377 16.85 5.99 -4.29
C LEU A 377 18.31 5.59 -4.37
N GLY A 378 19.14 6.09 -3.44
CA GLY A 378 20.55 5.72 -3.36
C GLY A 378 20.70 4.22 -3.15
N TRP A 379 19.88 3.64 -2.26
CA TRP A 379 19.85 2.20 -2.05
C TRP A 379 19.41 1.41 -3.28
N THR A 380 18.28 1.77 -3.93
CA THR A 380 17.81 1.02 -5.10
C THR A 380 18.70 1.13 -6.31
N LEU A 381 19.24 2.32 -6.58
CA LEU A 381 20.20 2.50 -7.66
C LEU A 381 21.47 1.70 -7.39
N ALA A 382 21.99 1.69 -6.15
CA ALA A 382 23.13 0.86 -5.79
C ALA A 382 22.84 -0.63 -6.05
N VAL A 383 21.68 -1.15 -5.62
CA VAL A 383 21.28 -2.54 -5.89
C VAL A 383 21.17 -2.84 -7.39
N MET A 384 20.54 -1.95 -8.17
CA MET A 384 20.37 -2.15 -9.61
C MET A 384 21.70 -2.12 -10.37
N LEU A 385 22.62 -1.24 -9.96
CA LEU A 385 23.97 -1.16 -10.52
C LEU A 385 24.81 -2.39 -10.15
N LEU A 386 24.82 -2.79 -8.88
CA LEU A 386 25.61 -3.94 -8.41
C LEU A 386 25.09 -5.27 -8.98
N SER A 387 23.76 -5.42 -9.13
CA SER A 387 23.17 -6.62 -9.73
C SER A 387 23.38 -6.72 -11.25
N LYS A 388 23.90 -5.67 -11.91
CA LYS A 388 24.04 -5.54 -13.37
C LYS A 388 22.74 -5.76 -14.16
N LYS A 389 21.58 -5.81 -13.48
CA LYS A 389 20.26 -6.05 -14.07
C LYS A 389 19.75 -4.85 -14.86
N PHE A 390 20.33 -3.65 -14.67
CA PHE A 390 19.93 -2.42 -15.36
C PHE A 390 19.98 -2.52 -16.90
N ARG A 391 20.77 -3.44 -17.46
CA ARG A 391 20.84 -3.67 -18.92
C ARG A 391 19.69 -4.54 -19.46
N ARG A 392 18.92 -5.19 -18.59
CA ARG A 392 17.78 -6.03 -18.98
C ARG A 392 16.51 -5.19 -18.97
N LEU A 393 15.68 -5.35 -19.99
CA LEU A 393 14.30 -4.89 -19.98
C LEU A 393 13.51 -5.80 -19.03
N PRO A 394 12.65 -5.29 -18.13
CA PRO A 394 12.15 -3.91 -17.95
C PRO A 394 12.97 -3.04 -16.97
N HIS A 395 13.97 -3.59 -16.28
CA HIS A 395 14.74 -2.89 -15.24
C HIS A 395 15.47 -1.63 -15.73
N MET A 396 15.82 -1.57 -17.01
CA MET A 396 16.39 -0.39 -17.64
C MET A 396 15.49 0.85 -17.51
N PHE A 397 14.18 0.69 -17.73
CA PHE A 397 13.21 1.78 -17.62
C PHE A 397 13.07 2.26 -16.17
N ALA A 398 12.91 1.31 -15.24
CA ALA A 398 12.85 1.62 -13.82
C ALA A 398 14.13 2.33 -13.34
N THR A 399 15.30 1.95 -13.85
CA THR A 399 16.58 2.60 -13.53
C THR A 399 16.59 4.06 -14.01
N ASN A 400 16.12 4.32 -15.23
CA ASN A 400 16.04 5.68 -15.77
C ASN A 400 14.99 6.54 -15.04
N LEU A 401 13.84 5.97 -14.69
CA LEU A 401 12.83 6.61 -13.85
C LEU A 401 13.42 6.99 -12.48
N PHE A 402 14.16 6.08 -11.84
CA PHE A 402 14.84 6.35 -10.57
C PHE A 402 15.94 7.40 -10.70
N LEU A 403 16.68 7.42 -11.82
CA LEU A 403 17.68 8.45 -12.08
C LEU A 403 17.03 9.84 -12.26
N ALA A 404 15.92 9.92 -13.00
CA ALA A 404 15.15 11.15 -13.15
C ALA A 404 14.61 11.64 -11.78
N GLN A 405 14.10 10.73 -10.95
CA GLN A 405 13.65 11.07 -9.61
C GLN A 405 14.79 11.52 -8.69
N LEU A 406 15.96 10.87 -8.76
CA LEU A 406 17.16 11.28 -8.01
C LEU A 406 17.49 12.74 -8.34
N LEU A 407 17.48 13.09 -9.63
CA LEU A 407 17.73 14.44 -10.08
C LEU A 407 16.65 15.43 -9.59
N ALA A 408 15.37 15.04 -9.57
CA ALA A 408 14.28 15.87 -9.03
C ALA A 408 14.45 16.16 -7.53
N CYS A 409 14.78 15.15 -6.73
CA CYS A 409 14.98 15.32 -5.28
C CYS A 409 16.21 16.19 -4.97
N VAL A 410 17.32 15.99 -5.68
CA VAL A 410 18.51 16.87 -5.55
C VAL A 410 18.15 18.30 -5.95
N SER A 411 17.40 18.47 -7.05
CA SER A 411 17.00 19.79 -7.53
C SER A 411 16.13 20.55 -6.53
N MET A 412 15.22 19.86 -5.81
CA MET A 412 14.43 20.50 -4.75
C MET A 412 15.26 20.95 -3.54
N MET A 413 16.26 20.15 -3.15
CA MET A 413 17.17 20.56 -2.08
C MET A 413 17.98 21.80 -2.49
N LEU A 414 18.48 21.82 -3.72
CA LEU A 414 19.17 22.98 -4.28
C LEU A 414 18.24 24.19 -4.39
N TRP A 415 16.96 23.99 -4.73
CA TRP A 415 15.99 25.08 -4.89
C TRP A 415 15.87 25.86 -3.59
N LYS A 416 15.69 25.16 -2.46
CA LYS A 416 15.60 25.78 -1.13
C LYS A 416 16.87 26.56 -0.74
N ILE A 417 18.05 26.08 -1.13
CA ILE A 417 19.33 26.75 -0.87
C ILE A 417 19.47 28.02 -1.71
N PHE A 418 19.23 27.94 -3.02
CA PHE A 418 19.38 29.07 -3.95
C PHE A 418 18.25 30.10 -3.82
N LEU A 419 17.07 29.70 -3.33
CA LEU A 419 16.01 30.64 -2.94
C LEU A 419 16.52 31.58 -1.83
N LYS A 420 17.20 31.05 -0.81
CA LYS A 420 17.76 31.84 0.30
C LYS A 420 18.92 32.75 -0.12
N GLN A 421 19.72 32.35 -1.11
CA GLN A 421 20.87 33.13 -1.57
C GLN A 421 20.50 34.28 -2.52
N GLY A 422 19.28 34.30 -3.08
CA GLY A 422 18.83 35.34 -4.01
C GLY A 422 19.57 35.36 -5.36
N ASN A 423 20.38 34.33 -5.66
CA ASN A 423 21.16 34.27 -6.89
C ASN A 423 20.28 33.87 -8.09
N VAL A 424 20.03 34.83 -8.99
CA VAL A 424 19.19 34.65 -10.19
C VAL A 424 19.69 33.51 -11.08
N PHE A 425 21.00 33.41 -11.30
CA PHE A 425 21.56 32.34 -12.13
C PHE A 425 21.35 30.97 -11.49
N GLY A 426 21.56 30.88 -10.18
CA GLY A 426 21.30 29.67 -9.40
C GLY A 426 19.83 29.24 -9.45
N GLN A 427 18.90 30.20 -9.39
CA GLN A 427 17.46 29.92 -9.51
C GLN A 427 17.08 29.38 -10.90
N ILE A 428 17.59 29.97 -11.98
CA ILE A 428 17.31 29.50 -13.36
C ILE A 428 17.89 28.10 -13.58
N LEU A 429 19.13 27.87 -13.15
CA LEU A 429 19.78 26.56 -13.27
C LEU A 429 18.99 25.49 -12.50
N THR A 430 18.61 25.79 -11.27
CA THR A 430 17.91 24.85 -10.40
C THR A 430 16.48 24.59 -10.88
N PHE A 431 15.79 25.62 -11.38
CA PHE A 431 14.50 25.48 -12.05
C PHE A 431 14.60 24.54 -13.26
N THR A 432 15.63 24.72 -14.09
CA THR A 432 15.85 23.90 -15.29
C THR A 432 16.06 22.43 -14.92
N LEU A 433 16.88 22.18 -13.90
CA LEU A 433 17.11 20.83 -13.38
C LEU A 433 15.84 20.23 -12.77
N LEU A 434 15.08 21.02 -12.01
CA LEU A 434 13.85 20.57 -11.34
C LEU A 434 12.75 20.20 -12.34
N TYR A 435 12.38 21.11 -13.24
CA TYR A 435 11.31 20.85 -14.19
C TYR A 435 11.73 19.90 -15.32
N GLY A 436 13.01 19.90 -15.69
CA GLY A 436 13.55 18.92 -16.63
C GLY A 436 13.47 17.50 -16.07
N SER A 437 13.80 17.32 -14.78
CA SER A 437 13.70 16.03 -14.11
C SER A 437 12.26 15.59 -13.83
N LEU A 438 11.38 16.48 -13.35
CA LEU A 438 9.96 16.19 -13.14
C LEU A 438 9.23 15.82 -14.44
N TYR A 439 9.48 16.53 -15.54
CA TYR A 439 8.91 16.15 -16.83
C TYR A 439 9.49 14.82 -17.33
N SER A 440 10.75 14.52 -17.02
CA SER A 440 11.32 13.21 -17.35
C SER A 440 10.64 12.09 -16.60
N THR A 441 10.37 12.24 -15.29
CA THR A 441 9.63 11.22 -14.54
C THR A 441 8.26 10.98 -15.18
N TYR A 442 7.54 12.04 -15.56
CA TYR A 442 6.25 11.90 -16.25
C TYR A 442 6.32 11.18 -17.59
N ILE A 443 7.36 11.39 -18.40
CA ILE A 443 7.46 10.70 -19.69
C ILE A 443 7.83 9.23 -19.49
N TRP A 444 8.70 8.93 -18.52
CA TRP A 444 9.08 7.56 -18.21
C TRP A 444 7.91 6.71 -17.71
N THR A 445 7.06 7.26 -16.84
CA THR A 445 5.86 6.55 -16.35
C THR A 445 4.88 6.20 -17.48
N GLY A 446 4.69 7.10 -18.45
CA GLY A 446 3.88 6.83 -19.65
C GLY A 446 4.47 5.72 -20.53
N ASN A 447 5.80 5.70 -20.68
CA ASN A 447 6.51 4.72 -21.51
C ASN A 447 6.66 3.33 -20.86
N GLU A 448 6.76 3.25 -19.53
CA GLU A 448 6.84 1.97 -18.80
C GLU A 448 5.64 1.05 -19.09
N SER A 449 4.45 1.64 -19.18
CA SER A 449 3.23 0.90 -19.52
C SER A 449 3.28 0.32 -20.94
N SER A 450 3.64 1.16 -21.93
CA SER A 450 3.70 0.90 -23.39
C SER A 450 4.59 -0.28 -23.74
N HIS A 451 5.65 -0.47 -22.97
CA HIS A 451 6.66 -1.48 -23.22
C HIS A 451 6.12 -2.92 -23.06
N THR A 452 5.23 -3.16 -22.10
CA THR A 452 4.68 -4.51 -21.86
C THR A 452 3.92 -5.04 -23.09
N HIS A 453 3.25 -4.15 -23.83
CA HIS A 453 2.57 -4.46 -25.09
C HIS A 453 3.56 -4.59 -26.27
N ILE A 454 4.59 -3.73 -26.32
CA ILE A 454 5.61 -3.73 -27.38
C ILE A 454 6.51 -4.97 -27.31
N LYS A 455 6.84 -5.49 -26.12
CA LYS A 455 7.64 -6.71 -25.95
C LYS A 455 6.98 -7.92 -26.62
N GLN A 456 5.65 -8.02 -26.54
CA GLN A 456 4.85 -9.10 -27.15
C GLN A 456 4.80 -8.97 -28.68
N TYR A 457 4.85 -7.74 -29.21
CA TYR A 457 4.80 -7.46 -30.65
C TYR A 457 6.16 -7.48 -31.36
N PHE A 458 7.25 -7.08 -30.68
CA PHE A 458 8.58 -6.89 -31.28
C PHE A 458 9.56 -8.06 -31.08
N MET A 459 9.24 -9.05 -30.23
CA MET A 459 10.02 -10.30 -30.14
C MET A 459 10.04 -11.08 -31.47
N ASP A 460 9.15 -10.75 -32.40
CA ASP A 460 9.00 -11.47 -33.68
C ASP A 460 9.82 -10.86 -34.85
N LYS A 461 10.41 -9.66 -34.70
CA LYS A 461 10.95 -8.91 -35.86
C LYS A 461 12.43 -8.50 -35.83
N GLY A 462 13.25 -8.99 -34.89
CA GLY A 462 14.72 -8.89 -34.96
C GLY A 462 15.36 -7.48 -34.88
N HIS A 463 14.59 -6.38 -34.93
CA HIS A 463 15.08 -4.99 -34.85
C HIS A 463 15.27 -4.47 -33.41
N PHE A 464 15.56 -5.37 -32.48
CA PHE A 464 15.50 -5.11 -31.03
C PHE A 464 16.58 -4.14 -30.53
N HIS A 465 17.80 -4.19 -31.08
CA HIS A 465 18.94 -3.42 -30.55
C HIS A 465 18.93 -1.92 -30.90
N CYS A 466 18.40 -1.54 -32.07
CA CYS A 466 18.41 -0.14 -32.52
C CYS A 466 17.32 0.71 -31.84
N VAL A 467 16.16 0.09 -31.56
CA VAL A 467 15.05 0.72 -30.82
C VAL A 467 15.43 0.96 -29.36
N ILE A 468 16.14 0.04 -28.71
CA ILE A 468 16.57 0.19 -27.29
C ILE A 468 17.53 1.37 -27.11
N LEU A 469 18.49 1.57 -28.01
CA LEU A 469 19.49 2.65 -27.86
C LEU A 469 18.87 4.06 -28.05
N GLY A 470 17.94 4.19 -29.00
CA GLY A 470 17.19 5.45 -29.23
C GLY A 470 16.13 5.73 -28.17
N CYS A 471 15.48 4.68 -27.65
CA CYS A 471 14.42 4.80 -26.64
C CYS A 471 14.96 5.03 -25.22
N SER A 472 16.22 4.67 -24.93
CA SER A 472 16.83 4.83 -23.60
C SER A 472 17.30 6.25 -23.27
N THR A 473 17.69 7.04 -24.28
CA THR A 473 18.29 8.38 -24.11
C THR A 473 17.34 9.52 -24.47
N SER A 474 16.39 9.28 -25.38
CA SER A 474 15.40 10.28 -25.83
C SER A 474 14.52 10.87 -24.70
N PRO A 475 14.01 10.09 -23.72
CA PRO A 475 13.09 10.61 -22.71
C PRO A 475 13.75 11.40 -21.57
N LEU A 476 15.08 11.39 -21.44
CA LEU A 476 15.78 12.34 -20.56
C LEU A 476 16.03 13.68 -21.26
N CYS A 477 16.36 13.69 -22.56
CA CYS A 477 16.70 14.93 -23.25
C CYS A 477 15.45 15.76 -23.66
N PHE A 478 14.37 15.11 -24.08
CA PHE A 478 13.16 15.80 -24.54
C PHE A 478 12.51 16.72 -23.49
N PRO A 479 12.35 16.32 -22.22
CA PRO A 479 11.94 17.21 -21.13
C PRO A 479 12.76 18.49 -21.00
N PHE A 480 14.09 18.38 -21.08
CA PHE A 480 14.99 19.52 -20.94
C PHE A 480 14.92 20.46 -22.14
N LEU A 481 14.59 19.95 -23.34
CA LEU A 481 14.31 20.80 -24.51
C LEU A 481 13.03 21.61 -24.33
N ILE A 482 11.96 21.00 -23.78
CA ILE A 482 10.71 21.72 -23.47
C ILE A 482 10.99 22.85 -22.48
N VAL A 483 11.74 22.55 -21.40
CA VAL A 483 12.12 23.56 -20.41
C VAL A 483 13.03 24.62 -21.03
N GLY A 484 13.97 24.26 -21.90
CA GLY A 484 14.80 25.20 -22.64
C GLY A 484 13.98 26.16 -23.54
N GLY A 485 12.92 25.65 -24.18
CA GLY A 485 11.96 26.49 -24.91
C GLY A 485 11.22 27.47 -23.99
N LEU A 486 10.84 27.02 -22.78
CA LEU A 486 10.24 27.87 -21.76
C LEU A 486 11.19 28.97 -21.27
N LEU A 487 12.49 28.67 -21.13
CA LEU A 487 13.50 29.67 -20.75
C LEU A 487 13.65 30.77 -21.82
N MET A 488 13.51 30.42 -23.11
CA MET A 488 13.65 31.35 -24.24
C MET A 488 12.42 32.24 -24.44
N VAL A 489 11.22 31.70 -24.23
CA VAL A 489 9.93 32.37 -24.53
C VAL A 489 9.28 32.96 -23.28
N GLY A 490 9.52 32.37 -22.10
CA GLY A 490 8.83 32.68 -20.86
C GLY A 490 9.27 34.00 -20.23
N GLN A 491 8.29 34.77 -19.74
CA GLN A 491 8.55 35.92 -18.87
C GLN A 491 8.64 35.44 -17.42
N ARG A 492 9.77 35.72 -16.78
CA ARG A 492 10.00 35.36 -15.36
C ARG A 492 9.15 36.25 -14.45
N MET A 493 8.46 35.63 -13.49
CA MET A 493 7.85 36.37 -12.38
C MET A 493 8.86 36.49 -11.23
N SER A 494 9.26 37.72 -10.90
CA SER A 494 10.29 38.01 -9.88
C SER A 494 9.83 37.81 -8.44
N ASP A 495 8.53 37.89 -8.19
CA ASP A 495 7.98 38.05 -6.82
C ASP A 495 7.42 36.74 -6.24
N ASN A 496 7.44 35.64 -7.00
CA ASN A 496 6.90 34.35 -6.58
C ASN A 496 8.01 33.45 -5.99
N LEU A 497 7.82 33.06 -4.73
CA LEU A 497 8.70 32.13 -3.99
C LEU A 497 8.52 30.66 -4.42
N ASP A 498 7.43 30.34 -5.12
CA ASP A 498 7.09 28.98 -5.52
C ASP A 498 7.67 28.64 -6.92
N SER A 499 8.41 27.53 -6.97
CA SER A 499 8.92 26.93 -8.20
C SER A 499 7.83 26.62 -9.23
N ALA A 500 6.59 26.35 -8.78
CA ALA A 500 5.46 26.01 -9.63
C ALA A 500 4.99 27.14 -10.55
N PHE A 501 5.32 28.38 -10.21
CA PHE A 501 4.86 29.57 -10.93
C PHE A 501 5.99 30.45 -11.46
N PHE A 502 7.21 29.93 -11.53
CA PHE A 502 8.40 30.72 -11.91
C PHE A 502 8.26 31.38 -13.30
N TYR A 503 7.63 30.69 -14.26
CA TYR A 503 7.28 31.21 -15.60
C TYR A 503 5.76 31.31 -15.84
N GLY A 504 4.95 31.19 -14.78
CA GLY A 504 3.50 31.41 -14.83
C GLY A 504 2.71 30.50 -15.77
N LYS A 505 1.77 31.12 -16.52
CA LYS A 505 0.84 30.40 -17.41
C LYS A 505 1.56 29.51 -18.41
N GLY A 506 2.67 29.96 -18.99
CA GLY A 506 3.43 29.20 -19.98
C GLY A 506 3.95 27.89 -19.42
N GLN A 507 4.46 27.90 -18.18
CA GLN A 507 4.96 26.71 -17.49
C GLN A 507 3.85 25.67 -17.28
N ILE A 508 2.68 26.14 -16.84
CA ILE A 508 1.54 25.28 -16.52
C ILE A 508 0.96 24.65 -17.78
N VAL A 509 0.85 25.40 -18.87
CA VAL A 509 0.45 24.84 -20.18
C VAL A 509 1.43 23.75 -20.63
N CYS A 510 2.74 23.99 -20.53
CA CYS A 510 3.73 22.95 -20.84
C CYS A 510 3.56 21.71 -19.95
N THR A 511 3.33 21.89 -18.64
CA THR A 511 3.11 20.77 -17.71
C THR A 511 1.86 19.96 -18.09
N VAL A 512 0.74 20.62 -18.42
CA VAL A 512 -0.51 19.98 -18.86
C VAL A 512 -0.30 19.15 -20.12
N VAL A 513 0.43 19.69 -21.11
CA VAL A 513 0.71 18.96 -22.37
C VAL A 513 1.55 17.71 -22.09
N VAL A 514 2.63 17.83 -21.33
CA VAL A 514 3.49 16.69 -20.99
C VAL A 514 2.71 15.62 -20.22
N LEU A 515 1.96 16.01 -19.18
CA LEU A 515 1.15 15.08 -18.39
C LEU A 515 0.05 14.42 -19.22
N GLY A 516 -0.68 15.19 -20.03
CA GLY A 516 -1.75 14.70 -20.88
C GLY A 516 -1.24 13.66 -21.88
N CYS A 517 -0.14 13.96 -22.58
CA CYS A 517 0.48 13.00 -23.50
C CYS A 517 0.93 11.71 -22.77
N SER A 518 1.58 11.84 -21.61
CA SER A 518 2.03 10.68 -20.84
C SER A 518 0.89 9.82 -20.30
N ILE A 519 -0.21 10.44 -19.82
CA ILE A 519 -1.40 9.72 -19.35
C ILE A 519 -2.09 9.01 -20.50
N MET A 520 -2.20 9.63 -21.68
CA MET A 520 -2.78 8.97 -22.85
C MET A 520 -1.96 7.75 -23.29
N LEU A 521 -0.63 7.89 -23.34
CA LEU A 521 0.28 6.76 -23.62
C LEU A 521 0.13 5.65 -22.56
N GLY A 522 0.09 6.05 -21.28
CA GLY A 522 -0.19 5.21 -20.12
C GLY A 522 -1.45 4.37 -20.27
N GLY A 523 -2.57 5.04 -20.51
CA GLY A 523 -3.90 4.45 -20.60
C GLY A 523 -4.07 3.53 -21.81
N LEU A 524 -3.60 3.96 -22.98
CA LEU A 524 -3.67 3.15 -24.21
C LEU A 524 -2.92 1.84 -24.05
N SER A 525 -1.76 1.86 -23.38
CA SER A 525 -1.02 0.63 -23.14
C SER A 525 -1.68 -0.29 -22.13
N LEU A 526 -2.24 0.25 -21.04
CA LEU A 526 -2.96 -0.56 -20.06
C LEU A 526 -4.20 -1.22 -20.69
N MET A 527 -4.89 -0.52 -21.60
CA MET A 527 -5.98 -1.10 -22.41
C MET A 527 -5.51 -2.18 -23.38
N GLY A 528 -4.33 -2.03 -23.99
CA GLY A 528 -3.72 -3.07 -24.81
C GLY A 528 -3.42 -4.35 -23.99
N LEU A 529 -2.87 -4.18 -22.79
CA LEU A 529 -2.56 -5.29 -21.89
C LEU A 529 -3.78 -6.03 -21.35
N SER A 530 -4.89 -5.32 -21.12
CA SER A 530 -6.14 -5.95 -20.70
C SER A 530 -6.73 -6.82 -21.80
N ARG A 531 -6.67 -6.35 -23.06
CA ARG A 531 -7.17 -7.08 -24.24
C ARG A 531 -6.32 -8.29 -24.62
N GLY A 532 -4.98 -8.14 -24.67
CA GLY A 532 -4.09 -9.24 -25.08
C GLY A 532 -4.19 -10.47 -24.16
N ALA A 533 -4.42 -10.26 -22.87
CA ALA A 533 -4.61 -11.37 -21.93
C ALA A 533 -5.96 -12.07 -22.07
N GLN A 534 -6.98 -11.35 -22.50
CA GLN A 534 -8.30 -11.92 -22.79
C GLN A 534 -8.26 -12.74 -24.09
N GLU A 535 -7.44 -12.32 -25.06
CA GLU A 535 -7.14 -13.11 -26.25
C GLU A 535 -6.32 -14.36 -25.93
N GLU A 536 -5.25 -14.28 -25.13
CA GLU A 536 -4.48 -15.46 -24.69
C GLU A 536 -5.33 -16.49 -23.94
N GLN A 537 -6.23 -16.04 -23.05
CA GLN A 537 -7.19 -16.92 -22.38
C GLN A 537 -8.16 -17.58 -23.36
N ASN A 538 -8.61 -16.86 -24.39
CA ASN A 538 -9.47 -17.43 -25.45
C ASN A 538 -8.70 -18.43 -26.32
N TYR A 539 -7.43 -18.16 -26.65
CA TYR A 539 -6.58 -19.10 -27.38
C TYR A 539 -6.29 -20.37 -26.57
N GLN A 540 -6.00 -20.26 -25.27
CA GLN A 540 -5.82 -21.41 -24.38
C GLN A 540 -7.10 -22.23 -24.21
N ALA A 541 -8.27 -21.58 -24.13
CA ALA A 541 -9.56 -22.26 -24.12
C ALA A 541 -9.85 -22.99 -25.44
N LEU A 542 -9.46 -22.39 -26.57
CA LEU A 542 -9.55 -23.02 -27.89
C LEU A 542 -8.58 -24.21 -28.03
N ASP A 543 -7.37 -24.13 -27.48
CA ASP A 543 -6.39 -25.22 -27.49
C ASP A 543 -6.79 -26.37 -26.54
N GLN A 544 -7.35 -26.08 -25.37
CA GLN A 544 -7.91 -27.12 -24.50
C GLN A 544 -9.12 -27.80 -25.14
N ASN A 545 -9.94 -27.05 -25.89
CA ASN A 545 -11.07 -27.61 -26.65
C ASN A 545 -10.63 -28.38 -27.90
N SER A 546 -9.51 -28.03 -28.53
CA SER A 546 -8.96 -28.76 -29.68
C SER A 546 -8.30 -30.09 -29.25
N VAL A 547 -7.66 -30.11 -28.08
CA VAL A 547 -7.06 -31.31 -27.47
C VAL A 547 -8.11 -32.26 -26.90
N THR A 548 -9.24 -31.74 -26.38
CA THR A 548 -10.37 -32.59 -25.96
C THR A 548 -11.21 -33.08 -27.14
N GLY A 549 -11.29 -32.32 -28.24
CA GLY A 549 -11.99 -32.72 -29.47
C GLY A 549 -11.30 -33.82 -30.29
N THR A 550 -10.07 -34.20 -29.96
CA THR A 550 -9.31 -35.27 -30.65
C THR A 550 -9.15 -36.55 -29.82
N SER A 551 -9.73 -36.62 -28.62
CA SER A 551 -9.62 -37.78 -27.71
C SER A 551 -10.87 -38.67 -27.64
N GLU A 552 -11.91 -38.43 -28.44
CA GLU A 552 -13.14 -39.27 -28.39
C GLU A 552 -13.06 -40.58 -29.19
N ASP A 553 -11.96 -40.88 -29.88
CA ASP A 553 -11.85 -42.07 -30.75
C ASP A 553 -10.90 -43.19 -30.28
N VAL A 554 -10.66 -43.34 -28.97
CA VAL A 554 -10.08 -44.58 -28.43
C VAL A 554 -10.86 -45.06 -27.21
N ARG A 555 -11.90 -45.85 -27.46
CA ARG A 555 -12.58 -46.65 -26.45
C ARG A 555 -11.70 -47.82 -25.97
N GLN A 556 -11.60 -47.91 -24.64
CA GLN A 556 -11.54 -49.11 -23.79
C GLN A 556 -10.39 -50.12 -23.95
N ALA A 557 -9.54 -50.18 -22.93
CA ALA A 557 -9.16 -51.44 -22.27
C ALA A 557 -8.91 -51.20 -20.77
N GLN A 558 -9.55 -52.03 -19.93
CA GLN A 558 -9.38 -52.11 -18.47
C GLN A 558 -7.91 -52.41 -18.10
N THR A 559 -7.46 -52.01 -16.90
CA THR A 559 -7.13 -52.91 -15.75
C THR A 559 -6.54 -52.07 -14.59
N GLU A 560 -6.88 -52.50 -13.38
CA GLU A 560 -6.52 -52.01 -12.05
C GLU A 560 -5.01 -51.70 -11.84
N ASN A 561 -4.70 -50.65 -11.07
CA ASN A 561 -3.91 -50.82 -9.84
C ASN A 561 -3.73 -49.51 -9.02
N GLN A 562 -4.03 -49.68 -7.73
CA GLN A 562 -3.48 -48.98 -6.55
C GLN A 562 -2.08 -48.36 -6.75
N HIS A 563 -1.99 -47.03 -6.92
CA HIS A 563 -0.81 -46.25 -6.47
C HIS A 563 -1.07 -44.72 -6.54
N SER A 564 -2.01 -44.21 -5.74
CA SER A 564 -2.37 -42.78 -5.78
C SER A 564 -2.08 -42.01 -4.48
N SER A 565 -1.44 -42.65 -3.49
CA SER A 565 -1.21 -42.03 -2.17
C SER A 565 0.25 -41.70 -1.84
N GLU A 566 1.21 -41.98 -2.73
CA GLU A 566 2.64 -41.63 -2.49
C GLU A 566 3.17 -40.46 -3.34
N LEU A 567 2.41 -39.97 -4.32
CA LEU A 567 2.87 -38.88 -5.18
C LEU A 567 2.72 -37.49 -4.52
N GLU A 568 1.77 -37.30 -3.61
CA GLU A 568 1.50 -35.98 -3.00
C GLU A 568 2.53 -35.52 -1.96
N GLN A 569 3.31 -36.42 -1.35
CA GLN A 569 4.31 -36.03 -0.33
C GLN A 569 5.64 -35.54 -0.92
N THR A 570 5.91 -35.77 -2.22
CA THR A 570 7.16 -35.31 -2.86
C THR A 570 7.08 -33.88 -3.41
N TYR A 571 5.88 -33.27 -3.48
CA TYR A 571 5.69 -31.92 -4.02
C TYR A 571 6.12 -30.78 -3.08
N SER A 572 6.40 -31.06 -1.80
CA SER A 572 6.69 -30.01 -0.81
C SER A 572 8.19 -29.75 -0.54
N SER A 573 9.10 -30.57 -1.09
CA SER A 573 10.53 -30.55 -0.72
C SER A 573 11.50 -30.10 -1.81
N LEU A 574 11.06 -29.86 -3.05
CA LEU A 574 11.94 -29.34 -4.10
C LEU A 574 12.01 -27.80 -4.10
N ASN A 575 13.03 -27.28 -3.43
CA ASN A 575 13.45 -25.89 -3.48
C ASN A 575 13.76 -25.47 -4.93
N THR A 576 13.28 -24.30 -5.38
CA THR A 576 13.33 -23.83 -6.79
C THR A 576 14.75 -23.76 -7.38
N GLY A 577 15.77 -23.66 -6.53
CA GLY A 577 17.19 -23.72 -6.93
C GLY A 577 17.64 -25.09 -7.45
N ASN A 578 17.03 -26.19 -6.98
CA ASN A 578 17.42 -27.55 -7.38
C ASN A 578 16.97 -27.90 -8.80
N CYS A 579 15.86 -27.33 -9.31
CA CYS A 579 15.41 -27.58 -10.67
C CYS A 579 16.37 -27.03 -11.73
N ILE A 580 16.94 -25.84 -11.51
CA ILE A 580 17.92 -25.24 -12.43
C ILE A 580 19.25 -25.99 -12.36
N PHE A 581 19.67 -26.40 -11.15
CA PHE A 581 20.88 -27.20 -10.95
C PHE A 581 20.77 -28.59 -11.60
N LEU A 582 19.60 -29.24 -11.54
CA LEU A 582 19.34 -30.51 -12.22
C LEU A 582 19.33 -30.38 -13.75
N LEU A 583 18.79 -29.29 -14.30
CA LEU A 583 18.86 -28.99 -15.74
C LEU A 583 20.29 -28.72 -16.21
N TYR A 584 21.08 -27.99 -15.42
CA TYR A 584 22.50 -27.75 -15.70
C TYR A 584 23.34 -29.02 -15.57
N ALA A 585 23.05 -29.87 -14.57
CA ALA A 585 23.68 -31.18 -14.41
C ALA A 585 23.32 -32.14 -15.55
N CYS A 586 22.07 -32.11 -16.04
CA CYS A 586 21.63 -32.87 -17.21
C CYS A 586 22.29 -32.39 -18.51
N ALA A 587 22.55 -31.09 -18.66
CA ALA A 587 23.20 -30.54 -19.85
C ALA A 587 24.72 -30.79 -19.87
N TYR A 588 25.37 -30.89 -18.70
CA TYR A 588 26.81 -31.15 -18.59
C TYR A 588 27.16 -32.65 -18.55
N SER A 589 26.26 -33.52 -18.12
CA SER A 589 26.46 -34.97 -18.18
C SER A 589 26.13 -35.49 -19.58
N GLY A 590 27.12 -35.44 -20.47
CA GLY A 590 27.03 -36.01 -21.81
C GLY A 590 26.53 -37.47 -21.79
N TYR A 591 25.67 -37.78 -22.77
CA TYR A 591 25.31 -39.11 -23.27
C TYR A 591 25.51 -40.28 -22.29
N GLY A 592 24.46 -40.63 -21.54
CA GLY A 592 24.44 -41.92 -20.84
C GLY A 592 23.31 -42.10 -19.83
N LYS A 593 22.30 -42.89 -20.22
CA LYS A 593 21.37 -43.65 -19.34
C LYS A 593 20.50 -42.85 -18.37
N TYR A 594 19.41 -42.26 -18.88
CA TYR A 594 18.13 -42.24 -18.16
C TYR A 594 17.01 -42.56 -19.16
N SER A 595 16.25 -43.61 -18.87
CA SER A 595 15.32 -44.29 -19.78
C SER A 595 13.85 -43.93 -19.56
N ASP A 596 13.54 -42.69 -19.16
CA ASP A 596 12.16 -42.22 -19.02
C ASP A 596 11.97 -40.86 -19.73
N PRO A 597 11.51 -40.86 -21.00
CA PRO A 597 11.11 -39.65 -21.72
C PRO A 597 10.06 -38.83 -20.96
N LEU A 598 9.22 -39.52 -20.17
CA LEU A 598 8.15 -38.91 -19.37
C LEU A 598 8.70 -37.95 -18.30
N LYS A 599 9.78 -38.31 -17.59
CA LYS A 599 10.36 -37.44 -16.54
C LYS A 599 11.00 -36.19 -17.11
N PHE A 600 11.67 -36.28 -18.25
CA PHE A 600 12.22 -35.12 -18.95
C PHE A 600 11.10 -34.19 -19.44
N PHE A 601 10.02 -34.76 -19.99
CA PHE A 601 8.84 -33.98 -20.41
C PHE A 601 8.15 -33.31 -19.22
N THR A 602 8.00 -34.01 -18.09
CA THR A 602 7.45 -33.46 -16.85
C THR A 602 8.34 -32.35 -16.28
N LEU A 603 9.67 -32.51 -16.25
CA LEU A 603 10.59 -31.45 -15.81
C LEU A 603 10.58 -30.23 -16.74
N CYS A 604 10.49 -30.43 -18.05
CA CYS A 604 10.41 -29.36 -19.03
C CYS A 604 9.05 -28.65 -18.97
N TYR A 605 7.97 -29.39 -18.75
CA TYR A 605 6.63 -28.86 -18.51
C TYR A 605 6.56 -28.09 -17.20
N ILE A 606 7.17 -28.58 -16.11
CA ILE A 606 7.30 -27.86 -14.83
C ILE A 606 8.15 -26.60 -14.99
N ALA A 607 9.25 -26.66 -15.76
CA ALA A 607 10.08 -25.50 -16.05
C ALA A 607 9.30 -24.45 -16.87
N SER A 608 8.58 -24.89 -17.90
CA SER A 608 7.73 -24.04 -18.75
C SER A 608 6.57 -23.43 -17.96
N SER A 609 5.86 -24.22 -17.15
CA SER A 609 4.77 -23.74 -16.28
C SER A 609 5.30 -22.80 -15.20
N SER A 610 6.49 -23.07 -14.64
CA SER A 610 7.14 -22.17 -13.66
C SER A 610 7.57 -20.85 -14.29
N SER A 611 8.03 -20.86 -15.55
CA SER A 611 8.40 -19.65 -16.30
C SER A 611 7.19 -18.79 -16.63
N GLY A 612 6.06 -19.39 -17.04
CA GLY A 612 4.80 -18.68 -17.28
C GLY A 612 4.24 -18.03 -16.01
N VAL A 613 4.19 -18.77 -14.90
CA VAL A 613 3.72 -18.24 -13.59
C VAL A 613 4.61 -17.10 -13.09
N GLN A 614 5.93 -17.18 -13.32
CA GLN A 614 6.86 -16.11 -12.91
C GLN A 614 6.71 -14.85 -13.78
N GLU A 615 6.45 -15.00 -15.08
CA GLU A 615 6.17 -13.87 -15.98
C GLU A 615 4.82 -13.20 -15.64
N GLU A 616 3.77 -13.97 -15.35
CA GLU A 616 2.47 -13.44 -14.89
C GLU A 616 2.58 -12.63 -13.58
N ARG A 617 3.31 -13.17 -12.59
CA ARG A 617 3.59 -12.47 -11.32
C ARG A 617 4.36 -11.18 -11.54
N GLN A 618 5.30 -11.18 -12.47
CA GLN A 618 6.06 -9.98 -12.83
C GLN A 618 5.15 -8.94 -13.48
N ILE A 619 4.26 -9.32 -14.39
CA ILE A 619 3.32 -8.40 -15.06
C ILE A 619 2.36 -7.76 -14.05
N ALA A 620 1.77 -8.55 -13.14
CA ALA A 620 0.82 -8.03 -12.14
C ALA A 620 1.44 -6.91 -11.26
N ARG A 621 2.71 -7.07 -10.88
CA ARG A 621 3.46 -6.06 -10.12
C ARG A 621 3.72 -4.79 -10.92
N HIS A 622 4.05 -4.91 -12.20
CA HIS A 622 4.28 -3.77 -13.08
C HIS A 622 2.98 -3.00 -13.32
N VAL A 623 1.85 -3.69 -13.49
CA VAL A 623 0.53 -3.06 -13.64
C VAL A 623 0.17 -2.25 -12.39
N LEU A 624 0.36 -2.82 -11.18
CA LEU A 624 0.09 -2.10 -9.94
C LEU A 624 0.96 -0.85 -9.80
N LEU A 625 2.25 -0.96 -10.12
CA LEU A 625 3.19 0.16 -10.14
C LEU A 625 2.73 1.26 -11.12
N CYS A 626 2.38 0.89 -12.35
CA CYS A 626 1.90 1.84 -13.35
C CYS A 626 0.63 2.55 -12.90
N LEU A 627 -0.32 1.83 -12.28
CA LEU A 627 -1.56 2.43 -11.76
C LEU A 627 -1.27 3.48 -10.68
N LEU A 628 -0.37 3.18 -9.73
CA LEU A 628 0.02 4.13 -8.69
C LEU A 628 0.66 5.40 -9.28
N LEU A 629 1.52 5.26 -10.28
CA LEU A 629 2.16 6.37 -10.96
C LEU A 629 1.15 7.22 -11.76
N VAL A 630 0.21 6.58 -12.46
CA VAL A 630 -0.85 7.28 -13.20
C VAL A 630 -1.75 8.10 -12.27
N VAL A 631 -2.07 7.59 -11.07
CA VAL A 631 -2.85 8.35 -10.06
C VAL A 631 -2.11 9.62 -9.64
N SER A 632 -0.81 9.54 -9.39
CA SER A 632 0.01 10.73 -9.09
C SER A 632 -0.01 11.74 -10.24
N MET A 633 0.07 11.28 -11.48
CA MET A 633 0.05 12.17 -12.65
C MET A 633 -1.32 12.79 -12.88
N LEU A 634 -2.40 12.05 -12.61
CA LEU A 634 -3.76 12.57 -12.71
C LEU A 634 -4.01 13.67 -11.69
N ALA A 635 -3.47 13.54 -10.47
CA ALA A 635 -3.53 14.60 -9.46
C ALA A 635 -2.78 15.87 -9.91
N ASN A 636 -1.58 15.71 -10.46
CA ASN A 636 -0.82 16.84 -11.04
C ASN A 636 -1.56 17.51 -12.20
N LEU A 637 -2.14 16.71 -13.11
CA LEU A 637 -2.93 17.23 -14.22
C LEU A 637 -4.13 18.01 -13.70
N SER A 638 -4.84 17.45 -12.71
CA SER A 638 -5.99 18.09 -12.07
C SER A 638 -5.60 19.42 -11.42
N SER A 639 -4.45 19.50 -10.75
CA SER A 639 -3.94 20.74 -10.16
C SER A 639 -3.65 21.80 -11.23
N CYS A 640 -2.98 21.43 -12.32
CA CYS A 640 -2.69 22.38 -13.40
C CYS A 640 -3.97 22.87 -14.11
N LEU A 641 -4.94 21.98 -14.37
CA LEU A 641 -6.22 22.35 -14.96
C LEU A 641 -7.03 23.24 -14.02
N TRP A 642 -7.04 22.94 -12.72
CA TRP A 642 -7.71 23.75 -11.71
C TRP A 642 -7.22 25.20 -11.76
N TRP A 643 -5.91 25.38 -11.84
CA TRP A 643 -5.30 26.71 -11.92
C TRP A 643 -5.61 27.43 -13.24
N LEU A 644 -5.70 26.71 -14.37
CA LEU A 644 -6.01 27.32 -15.66
C LEU A 644 -7.47 27.77 -15.77
N PHE A 645 -8.41 27.07 -15.13
CA PHE A 645 -9.84 27.30 -15.30
C PHE A 645 -10.53 28.00 -14.13
N SER A 646 -9.95 27.95 -12.92
CA SER A 646 -10.56 28.56 -11.74
C SER A 646 -10.00 29.96 -11.51
N ALA A 647 -10.89 30.95 -11.36
CA ALA A 647 -10.51 32.32 -11.05
C ALA A 647 -10.00 32.49 -9.61
N ASP A 648 -10.54 31.69 -8.67
CA ASP A 648 -10.19 31.74 -7.25
C ASP A 648 -9.60 30.39 -6.83
N PRO A 649 -8.32 30.36 -6.39
CA PRO A 649 -7.72 29.17 -5.81
C PRO A 649 -8.29 28.98 -4.40
N GLY A 650 -9.40 28.25 -4.31
CA GLY A 650 -9.99 27.87 -3.02
C GLY A 650 -9.11 26.88 -2.25
N ARG A 651 -9.51 26.56 -1.02
CA ARG A 651 -8.83 25.62 -0.12
C ARG A 651 -8.52 24.25 -0.75
N LEU A 652 -9.43 23.72 -1.57
CA LEU A 652 -9.24 22.44 -2.26
C LEU A 652 -8.02 22.46 -3.20
N TYR A 653 -7.70 23.61 -3.79
CA TYR A 653 -6.54 23.77 -4.66
C TYR A 653 -5.24 23.60 -3.88
N LEU A 654 -5.16 24.19 -2.68
CA LEU A 654 -4.00 24.10 -1.79
C LEU A 654 -3.80 22.68 -1.26
N GLU A 655 -4.88 22.03 -0.87
CA GLU A 655 -4.90 20.61 -0.49
C GLU A 655 -4.38 19.73 -1.64
N LEU A 656 -4.85 19.96 -2.86
CA LEU A 656 -4.39 19.24 -4.05
C LEU A 656 -2.91 19.53 -4.36
N GLN A 657 -2.44 20.77 -4.20
CA GLN A 657 -1.04 21.14 -4.42
C GLN A 657 -0.11 20.45 -3.41
N PHE A 658 -0.55 20.33 -2.14
CA PHE A 658 0.17 19.58 -1.12
C PHE A 658 0.26 18.09 -1.48
N PHE A 659 -0.86 17.48 -1.89
CA PHE A 659 -0.87 16.11 -2.37
C PHE A 659 0.10 15.93 -3.56
N CYS A 660 0.07 16.83 -4.54
CA CYS A 660 0.97 16.79 -5.69
C CYS A 660 2.45 16.88 -5.28
N ALA A 661 2.80 17.73 -4.30
CA ALA A 661 4.17 17.83 -3.81
C ALA A 661 4.63 16.52 -3.16
N VAL A 662 3.83 15.95 -2.26
CA VAL A 662 4.14 14.65 -1.63
C VAL A 662 4.20 13.55 -2.67
N ALA A 663 3.25 13.52 -3.60
CA ALA A 663 3.21 12.53 -4.66
C ALA A 663 4.47 12.64 -5.53
N ASN A 664 4.83 13.83 -6.04
CA ASN A 664 5.96 14.05 -6.94
C ASN A 664 7.30 13.67 -6.32
N TYR A 665 7.58 14.05 -5.08
CA TYR A 665 8.86 13.75 -4.43
C TYR A 665 8.86 12.38 -3.74
N GLY A 666 7.68 11.87 -3.39
CA GLY A 666 7.46 10.56 -2.75
C GLY A 666 7.14 9.41 -3.71
N GLN A 667 7.07 9.66 -5.03
CA GLN A 667 6.77 8.61 -6.02
C GLN A 667 7.69 7.42 -5.79
N VAL A 668 9.00 7.65 -5.72
CA VAL A 668 9.91 6.52 -5.62
C VAL A 668 9.86 5.86 -4.25
N THR A 669 9.70 6.53 -3.11
CA THR A 669 9.58 5.83 -1.80
C THR A 669 8.50 4.74 -1.80
N THR A 670 7.33 5.01 -2.39
CA THR A 670 6.28 3.98 -2.57
C THR A 670 6.70 2.84 -3.51
N VAL A 671 7.45 3.15 -4.57
CA VAL A 671 7.99 2.18 -5.54
C VAL A 671 9.20 1.40 -5.00
N THR A 672 10.05 2.01 -4.18
CA THR A 672 11.19 1.42 -3.50
C THR A 672 10.72 0.42 -2.47
N GLN A 673 9.71 0.78 -1.67
CA GLN A 673 9.02 -0.13 -0.76
C GLN A 673 8.39 -1.29 -1.52
N PHE A 674 7.74 -1.04 -2.66
CA PHE A 674 7.19 -2.13 -3.46
C PHE A 674 8.28 -3.04 -4.09
N SER A 675 9.43 -2.47 -4.48
CA SER A 675 10.55 -3.16 -5.15
C SER A 675 11.48 -3.93 -4.20
N LEU A 676 11.76 -3.41 -3.00
CA LEU A 676 12.47 -4.10 -1.91
C LEU A 676 11.74 -5.39 -1.51
N PHE A 677 10.41 -5.39 -1.62
CA PHE A 677 9.54 -6.47 -1.16
C PHE A 677 9.21 -7.53 -2.23
N SER A 678 9.43 -7.20 -3.50
CA SER A 678 9.11 -8.07 -4.63
C SER A 678 10.24 -9.03 -5.04
N ASN A 679 11.25 -9.25 -4.19
CA ASN A 679 12.47 -10.00 -4.52
C ASN A 679 13.27 -9.41 -5.72
N LEU A 680 12.96 -8.20 -6.19
CA LEU A 680 13.71 -7.56 -7.29
C LEU A 680 15.18 -7.31 -6.88
N VAL A 681 15.39 -7.08 -5.58
CA VAL A 681 16.67 -6.82 -4.91
C VAL A 681 17.42 -8.11 -4.52
N LEU A 682 16.78 -9.29 -4.55
CA LEU A 682 17.31 -10.55 -4.01
C LEU A 682 18.35 -11.26 -4.91
N CYS A 683 19.25 -10.51 -5.56
CA CYS A 683 20.49 -11.11 -6.08
C CYS A 683 21.70 -10.96 -5.14
N PHE A 684 21.57 -10.31 -3.97
CA PHE A 684 22.71 -10.15 -3.05
C PHE A 684 22.89 -11.30 -2.06
N CYS A 685 21.82 -11.92 -1.55
CA CYS A 685 21.94 -13.02 -0.59
C CYS A 685 22.17 -14.40 -1.24
N GLN A 686 22.26 -14.49 -2.57
CA GLN A 686 22.61 -15.74 -3.27
C GLN A 686 24.09 -15.80 -3.69
N PHE A 687 24.91 -14.84 -3.23
CA PHE A 687 26.34 -14.75 -3.54
C PHE A 687 27.26 -14.75 -2.31
N CYS A 688 26.74 -15.08 -1.13
CA CYS A 688 27.56 -15.49 0.02
C CYS A 688 27.36 -16.98 0.30
#